data_AF-A0A3D4AYD7-F1
#
_entry.id   AF-A0A3D4AYD7-F1
#
_cell.length_a   1.000
_cell.length_b   1.000
_cell.length_c   1.000
_cell.angle_alpha   90.00
_cell.angle_beta   90.00
_cell.angle_gamma   90.00
#
_symmetry.space_group_name_H-M   'P 1'
#
loop_
_entity.id
_entity.type
_entity.pdbx_description
1 polymer ?
#
loop_
_entity_poly.entity_id
_entity_poly.type
_entity_poly.pdbx_seq_one_letter_code
_entity_poly.pdbx_strand_id
1 'polypeptide(L)'
;MKKLSLCIILCGLLLPGALHAQFTSTIVSGVEPQPLLAQAIRLDDALSFLGSGLSGEDAARLRMLQNNIPDAETTQQIQLILDPYCLALVDINPEGRVKVARGMAAAELVQGGWKSFLVKVHNQAGATAPLQVESASAAPRLHRSSFSARVKAENVLSPGQVANRFLELSMYRSRPLLTNLSGLKLEYAIVQIYSKDMGQREANIGFHIGQGSQDIGFRNAIDILFNCRPSVRVIFNVKDDDGAPVMASFVITDGLERITNTEELPSDYRISLARREYDTLGSPDFQWSEKYKFSIPEPVKRLKGIYPLPSRRVATSDTYPDFFFHPQVYRTDGEHVMLPSGTYDITFTRGPEYIPQTKQIVVPPEVETFEVSFQLKRWIHMASLGWYSSDHHVHAAGCSHYESPEEGVRPEHMWRQVLGEDLNVASVLTWAPCWYHQKTFFTGKVHPLSTEQNIMRYDVEVSGFPSSHAGHVCLLRLQEDDYPGTSTIEEWPSWTLPVLQWAKGQGGVVGYAHSGWGLEPVTPTDDLPNYVMPKMDGIGANEYIVTVTQDAVDFYSAGDTPAPWELNMWYHTLNTGFRTRLSGETDFPCIFDERVGMARSYARQEKNLEYDSYVEAVRAGRSYVSEGRSHIIDFFINDQELGTNDSEVSLERAQPVQITARAAAYLPLKQDETGARIASKKMYDQPYWHLERARIEETRKVPVELIVNGISVETRDIVADGEWNELSFTYPVQQSSWVALRIYPSAHTNPIFVLVDGKPIRASKRSAEWCRRAVDQCWTMKYPLIREEERAAAEATYNKAREVYDRIIRETLNN
;
A
#
# COMPACT_ATOMS: atom_id res chain seq x y z
N MET A 1 7.96 59.83 -77.21
CA MET A 1 9.23 60.44 -77.65
C MET A 1 10.14 60.69 -76.44
N LYS A 2 11.25 59.91 -76.32
CA LYS A 2 12.65 60.34 -76.00
C LYS A 2 12.83 61.41 -74.88
N LYS A 3 13.66 61.27 -73.83
CA LYS A 3 14.90 60.49 -73.57
C LYS A 3 15.27 60.58 -72.06
N LEU A 4 15.85 59.48 -71.55
CA LEU A 4 16.98 59.29 -70.60
C LEU A 4 17.45 60.39 -69.62
N SER A 5 17.65 60.02 -68.33
CA SER A 5 19.00 59.65 -67.80
C SER A 5 19.01 59.11 -66.34
N LEU A 6 19.64 57.94 -66.23
CA LEU A 6 20.36 57.24 -65.16
C LEU A 6 20.67 57.94 -63.80
N CYS A 7 20.39 57.25 -62.69
CA CYS A 7 21.28 57.22 -61.51
C CYS A 7 21.02 55.94 -60.67
N ILE A 8 22.10 55.36 -60.16
CA ILE A 8 22.26 54.00 -59.61
C ILE A 8 22.50 54.06 -58.08
N ILE A 9 22.20 52.95 -57.36
CA ILE A 9 22.64 52.57 -55.97
C ILE A 9 21.92 53.31 -54.81
N LEU A 10 21.43 52.73 -53.69
CA LEU A 10 21.75 51.52 -52.90
C LEU A 10 20.48 51.08 -52.10
N CYS A 11 20.17 49.78 -52.05
CA CYS A 11 19.14 49.23 -51.14
C CYS A 11 19.75 49.01 -49.74
N GLY A 12 19.23 49.70 -48.72
CA GLY A 12 19.47 49.41 -47.31
C GLY A 12 18.25 48.71 -46.69
N LEU A 13 18.39 47.42 -46.38
CA LEU A 13 17.48 46.65 -45.53
C LEU A 13 17.71 47.05 -44.06
N LEU A 14 16.69 47.58 -43.40
CA LEU A 14 16.62 47.75 -41.95
C LEU A 14 15.78 46.60 -41.37
N LEU A 15 16.47 45.62 -40.74
CA LEU A 15 15.87 44.66 -39.81
C LEU A 15 15.99 45.23 -38.38
N PRO A 16 14.95 45.19 -37.54
CA PRO A 16 15.05 45.58 -36.14
C PRO A 16 15.67 44.42 -35.34
N GLY A 17 16.91 44.60 -34.89
CA GLY A 17 17.54 43.74 -33.90
C GLY A 17 17.00 44.03 -32.50
N ALA A 18 16.23 43.11 -31.94
CA ALA A 18 15.96 43.06 -30.51
C ALA A 18 17.06 42.22 -29.84
N LEU A 19 17.88 42.88 -29.00
CA LEU A 19 18.86 42.23 -28.13
C LEU A 19 18.17 41.24 -27.18
N HIS A 20 18.39 39.95 -27.37
CA HIS A 20 18.44 38.98 -26.27
C HIS A 20 19.92 38.69 -26.01
N ALA A 21 20.44 39.19 -24.89
CA ALA A 21 21.77 38.80 -24.43
C ALA A 21 21.72 37.35 -23.92
N GLN A 22 21.86 36.38 -24.83
CA GLN A 22 22.20 35.00 -24.46
C GLN A 22 23.65 35.00 -23.98
N PHE A 23 23.88 34.63 -22.71
CA PHE A 23 25.21 34.24 -22.24
C PHE A 23 25.65 33.01 -23.05
N THR A 24 26.49 33.23 -24.06
CA THR A 24 27.20 32.15 -24.75
C THR A 24 28.12 31.45 -23.75
N SER A 25 28.10 30.10 -23.70
CA SER A 25 29.00 29.30 -22.86
C SER A 25 30.44 29.77 -23.03
N THR A 26 31.00 30.41 -22.01
CA THR A 26 32.44 30.71 -21.97
C THR A 26 33.19 29.43 -21.65
N ILE A 27 34.12 29.06 -22.53
CA ILE A 27 35.09 27.97 -22.27
C ILE A 27 35.88 28.33 -21.01
N VAL A 28 35.83 27.45 -20.01
CA VAL A 28 36.60 27.61 -18.76
C VAL A 28 38.05 27.22 -19.05
N SER A 29 38.97 28.13 -18.77
CA SER A 29 40.42 27.95 -18.95
C SER A 29 41.11 27.53 -17.65
N GLY A 30 42.33 27.00 -17.75
CA GLY A 30 43.12 26.56 -16.59
C GLY A 30 42.46 25.43 -15.82
N VAL A 31 41.86 24.48 -16.54
CA VAL A 31 41.28 23.25 -16.01
C VAL A 31 42.29 22.12 -16.20
N GLU A 32 42.42 21.24 -15.23
CA GLU A 32 43.28 20.05 -15.34
C GLU A 32 42.72 19.06 -16.39
N PRO A 33 43.45 18.77 -17.49
CA PRO A 33 42.92 17.99 -18.60
C PRO A 33 42.58 16.54 -18.27
N GLN A 34 43.45 15.85 -17.54
CA GLN A 34 43.28 14.42 -17.27
C GLN A 34 42.07 14.13 -16.34
N PRO A 35 41.87 14.84 -15.21
CA PRO A 35 40.70 14.61 -14.36
C PRO A 35 39.37 14.91 -15.07
N LEU A 36 39.32 15.98 -15.88
CA LEU A 36 38.11 16.33 -16.64
C LEU A 36 37.79 15.25 -17.69
N LEU A 37 38.79 14.76 -18.43
CA LEU A 37 38.60 13.69 -19.40
C LEU A 37 38.07 12.40 -18.75
N ALA A 38 38.65 12.01 -17.61
CA ALA A 38 38.19 10.85 -16.86
C ALA A 38 36.74 11.02 -16.36
N GLN A 39 36.36 12.23 -15.98
CA GLN A 39 34.98 12.55 -15.58
C GLN A 39 34.01 12.46 -16.77
N ALA A 40 34.39 13.02 -17.92
CA ALA A 40 33.56 13.03 -19.12
C ALA A 40 33.28 11.60 -19.64
N ILE A 41 34.24 10.68 -19.55
CA ILE A 41 34.03 9.28 -19.93
C ILE A 41 33.03 8.59 -18.98
N ARG A 42 33.17 8.78 -17.66
CA ARG A 42 32.18 8.26 -16.70
C ARG A 42 30.79 8.87 -16.92
N LEU A 43 30.72 10.11 -17.39
CA LEU A 43 29.49 10.81 -17.73
C LEU A 43 28.80 10.19 -18.96
N ASP A 44 29.55 9.85 -20.01
CA ASP A 44 29.06 9.12 -21.19
C ASP A 44 28.46 7.76 -20.80
N ASP A 45 29.17 7.00 -19.96
CA ASP A 45 28.70 5.71 -19.45
C ASP A 45 27.40 5.86 -18.64
N ALA A 46 27.34 6.87 -17.75
CA ALA A 46 26.17 7.15 -16.93
C ALA A 46 24.95 7.59 -17.77
N LEU A 47 25.14 8.50 -18.73
CA LEU A 47 24.08 8.94 -19.63
C LEU A 47 23.53 7.78 -20.48
N SER A 48 24.42 6.92 -20.97
CA SER A 48 24.05 5.72 -21.73
C SER A 48 23.20 4.77 -20.88
N PHE A 49 23.61 4.52 -19.62
CA PHE A 49 22.84 3.71 -18.68
C PHE A 49 21.44 4.27 -18.41
N LEU A 50 21.30 5.60 -18.35
CA LEU A 50 20.02 6.29 -18.13
C LEU A 50 19.14 6.38 -19.39
N GLY A 51 19.57 5.83 -20.52
CA GLY A 51 18.86 5.92 -21.80
C GLY A 51 18.88 7.32 -22.41
N SER A 52 19.87 8.15 -22.06
CA SER A 52 20.05 9.54 -22.54
C SER A 52 21.49 9.78 -23.02
N GLY A 53 22.11 8.76 -23.63
CA GLY A 53 23.50 8.80 -24.12
C GLY A 53 23.78 9.96 -25.07
N LEU A 54 25.05 10.36 -25.15
CA LEU A 54 25.52 11.31 -26.17
C LEU A 54 25.22 10.77 -27.58
N SER A 55 25.21 11.66 -28.57
CA SER A 55 25.16 11.21 -29.97
C SER A 55 26.31 10.24 -30.26
N GLY A 56 26.10 9.25 -31.13
CA GLY A 56 27.14 8.27 -31.44
C GLY A 56 28.44 8.92 -31.96
N GLU A 57 28.32 10.06 -32.65
CA GLU A 57 29.45 10.87 -33.09
C GLU A 57 30.18 11.53 -31.92
N ASP A 58 29.46 12.18 -31.01
CA ASP A 58 30.05 12.88 -29.85
C ASP A 58 30.67 11.91 -28.85
N ALA A 59 30.04 10.77 -28.61
CA ALA A 59 30.60 9.70 -27.79
C ALA A 59 31.91 9.17 -28.39
N ALA A 60 31.96 8.98 -29.72
CA ALA A 60 33.18 8.57 -30.41
C ALA A 60 34.28 9.64 -30.33
N ARG A 61 33.93 10.91 -30.57
CA ARG A 61 34.85 12.06 -30.44
C ARG A 61 35.43 12.15 -29.04
N LEU A 62 34.61 11.96 -28.00
CA LEU A 62 35.04 12.00 -26.61
C LEU A 62 36.02 10.86 -26.29
N ARG A 63 35.72 9.63 -26.75
CA ARG A 63 36.60 8.46 -26.57
C ARG A 63 37.93 8.61 -27.31
N MET A 64 37.93 9.26 -28.48
CA MET A 64 39.18 9.54 -29.21
C MET A 64 40.16 10.39 -28.42
N LEU A 65 39.69 11.31 -27.57
CA LEU A 65 40.56 12.14 -26.74
C LEU A 65 41.40 11.32 -25.74
N GLN A 66 40.95 10.11 -25.37
CA GLN A 66 41.70 9.21 -24.48
C GLN A 66 43.00 8.68 -25.10
N ASN A 67 43.13 8.75 -26.42
CA ASN A 67 44.31 8.26 -27.14
C ASN A 67 45.43 9.32 -27.25
N ASN A 68 45.16 10.56 -26.85
CA ASN A 68 46.10 11.67 -26.91
C ASN A 68 46.67 11.98 -25.52
N ILE A 69 47.82 12.66 -25.47
CA ILE A 69 48.36 13.22 -24.21
C ILE A 69 47.42 14.36 -23.78
N PRO A 70 46.76 14.29 -22.61
CA PRO A 70 45.80 15.30 -22.19
C PRO A 70 46.45 16.67 -21.99
N ASP A 71 45.88 17.69 -22.64
CA ASP A 71 46.40 19.06 -22.67
C ASP A 71 45.27 20.11 -22.66
N ALA A 72 45.59 21.38 -22.85
CA ALA A 72 44.61 22.45 -22.87
C ALA A 72 43.58 22.28 -24.01
N GLU A 73 43.99 21.80 -25.18
CA GLU A 73 43.09 21.52 -26.30
C GLU A 73 42.07 20.42 -25.93
N THR A 74 42.52 19.40 -25.20
CA THR A 74 41.66 18.33 -24.66
C THR A 74 40.51 18.92 -23.83
N THR A 75 40.79 19.86 -22.92
CA THR A 75 39.74 20.50 -22.10
C THR A 75 38.75 21.34 -22.90
N GLN A 76 39.23 21.98 -23.98
CA GLN A 76 38.38 22.76 -24.87
C GLN A 76 37.46 21.84 -25.67
N GLN A 77 37.98 20.74 -26.21
CA GLN A 77 37.20 19.77 -26.97
C GLN A 77 36.12 19.09 -26.12
N ILE A 78 36.43 18.73 -24.87
CA ILE A 78 35.41 18.18 -23.94
C ILE A 78 34.25 19.15 -23.76
N GLN A 79 34.54 20.44 -23.54
CA GLN A 79 33.50 21.46 -23.40
C GLN A 79 32.68 21.63 -24.68
N LEU A 80 33.31 21.64 -25.85
CA LEU A 80 32.60 21.72 -27.13
C LEU A 80 31.69 20.51 -27.40
N ILE A 81 32.06 19.34 -26.89
CA ILE A 81 31.26 18.11 -26.99
C ILE A 81 30.09 18.13 -25.99
N LEU A 82 30.31 18.54 -24.75
CA LEU A 82 29.33 18.41 -23.66
C LEU A 82 28.40 19.63 -23.47
N ASP A 83 28.87 20.85 -23.77
CA ASP A 83 28.07 22.08 -23.62
C ASP A 83 26.73 22.05 -24.37
N PRO A 84 26.61 21.47 -25.59
CA PRO A 84 25.32 21.32 -26.29
C PRO A 84 24.28 20.50 -25.52
N TYR A 85 24.70 19.64 -24.61
CA TYR A 85 23.83 18.80 -23.77
C TYR A 85 23.51 19.46 -22.43
N CYS A 86 24.07 20.64 -22.14
CA CYS A 86 23.86 21.34 -20.87
C CYS A 86 22.54 22.12 -20.85
N LEU A 87 21.66 21.82 -19.89
CA LEU A 87 20.44 22.61 -19.63
C LEU A 87 20.77 23.91 -18.90
N ALA A 88 21.75 23.86 -17.99
CA ALA A 88 22.16 24.96 -17.15
C ALA A 88 23.70 25.03 -16.99
N LEU A 89 24.19 26.24 -16.76
CA LEU A 89 25.57 26.54 -16.39
C LEU A 89 25.54 27.07 -14.94
N VAL A 90 26.26 26.43 -14.04
CA VAL A 90 26.34 26.76 -12.61
C VAL A 90 27.74 27.30 -12.33
N ASP A 91 27.82 28.56 -11.93
CA ASP A 91 29.05 29.20 -11.48
C ASP A 91 29.03 29.29 -9.94
N ILE A 92 30.01 28.66 -9.29
CA ILE A 92 30.24 28.72 -7.85
C ILE A 92 31.44 29.61 -7.65
N ASN A 93 31.21 30.82 -7.15
CA ASN A 93 32.27 31.80 -6.95
C ASN A 93 33.19 31.40 -5.77
N PRO A 94 34.35 32.06 -5.56
CA PRO A 94 35.26 31.73 -4.46
C PRO A 94 34.64 31.78 -3.05
N GLU A 95 33.58 32.56 -2.85
CA GLU A 95 32.83 32.63 -1.59
C GLU A 95 31.74 31.56 -1.45
N GLY A 96 31.61 30.64 -2.41
CA GLY A 96 30.62 29.54 -2.40
C GLY A 96 29.21 29.95 -2.82
N ARG A 97 29.01 31.15 -3.39
CA ARG A 97 27.72 31.61 -3.91
C ARG A 97 27.46 31.05 -5.30
N VAL A 98 26.22 30.64 -5.53
CA VAL A 98 25.81 29.99 -6.78
C VAL A 98 25.10 30.98 -7.71
N LYS A 99 25.56 31.04 -8.96
CA LYS A 99 24.88 31.72 -10.07
C LYS A 99 24.54 30.71 -11.16
N VAL A 100 23.34 30.80 -11.70
CA VAL A 100 22.86 29.90 -12.77
C VAL A 100 22.60 30.71 -14.03
N ALA A 101 23.00 30.16 -15.18
CA ALA A 101 22.70 30.67 -16.50
C ALA A 101 22.15 29.56 -17.40
N ARG A 102 21.41 29.94 -18.44
CA ARG A 102 20.83 28.99 -19.39
C ARG A 102 21.93 28.31 -20.22
N GLY A 103 21.92 26.99 -20.26
CA GLY A 103 22.80 26.19 -21.13
C GLY A 103 22.25 26.06 -22.57
N MET A 104 22.98 25.34 -23.43
CA MET A 104 22.67 25.24 -24.86
C MET A 104 21.65 24.16 -25.21
N ALA A 105 21.38 23.20 -24.32
CA ALA A 105 20.48 22.09 -24.61
C ALA A 105 19.06 22.56 -24.90
N ALA A 106 18.41 21.96 -25.89
CA ALA A 106 16.99 22.19 -26.15
C ALA A 106 16.14 21.76 -24.95
N ALA A 107 15.28 22.66 -24.46
CA ALA A 107 14.39 22.40 -23.32
C ALA A 107 13.17 21.56 -23.75
N GLU A 108 13.40 20.36 -24.25
CA GLU A 108 12.34 19.44 -24.64
C GLU A 108 12.17 18.34 -23.59
N LEU A 109 10.95 18.10 -23.15
CA LEU A 109 10.59 16.98 -22.26
C LEU A 109 9.58 16.07 -22.97
N VAL A 110 9.18 14.98 -22.33
CA VAL A 110 8.09 14.11 -22.78
C VAL A 110 7.11 13.93 -21.64
N GLN A 111 5.82 13.99 -21.94
CA GLN A 111 4.75 13.71 -21.00
C GLN A 111 4.96 12.32 -20.37
N GLY A 112 4.70 12.16 -19.08
CA GLY A 112 4.79 10.86 -18.43
C GLY A 112 6.18 10.23 -18.43
N GLY A 113 7.26 10.94 -18.81
CA GLY A 113 8.58 10.35 -18.98
C GLY A 113 9.71 11.22 -18.47
N TRP A 114 10.85 10.57 -18.30
CA TRP A 114 12.10 11.19 -17.81
C TRP A 114 13.02 11.57 -18.95
N LYS A 115 13.72 12.69 -18.79
CA LYS A 115 14.84 13.07 -19.65
C LYS A 115 16.01 13.55 -18.82
N SER A 116 17.22 13.16 -19.22
CA SER A 116 18.46 13.59 -18.57
C SER A 116 19.11 14.73 -19.36
N PHE A 117 19.67 15.70 -18.65
CA PHE A 117 20.46 16.80 -19.18
C PHE A 117 21.76 16.93 -18.42
N LEU A 118 22.74 17.61 -19.03
CA LEU A 118 23.96 18.00 -18.33
C LEU A 118 23.78 19.34 -17.61
N VAL A 119 24.58 19.53 -16.57
CA VAL A 119 24.79 20.79 -15.87
C VAL A 119 26.29 21.04 -15.83
N LYS A 120 26.74 22.12 -16.47
CA LYS A 120 28.14 22.53 -16.43
C LYS A 120 28.42 23.26 -15.13
N VAL A 121 29.36 22.79 -14.32
CA VAL A 121 29.69 23.40 -13.02
C VAL A 121 31.09 24.02 -13.09
N HIS A 122 31.15 25.35 -13.08
CA HIS A 122 32.39 26.11 -12.90
C HIS A 122 32.58 26.38 -11.41
N ASN A 123 33.47 25.63 -10.78
CA ASN A 123 33.63 25.58 -9.33
C ASN A 123 34.92 26.29 -8.89
N GLN A 124 34.84 27.60 -8.68
CA GLN A 124 35.98 28.42 -8.27
C GLN A 124 36.30 28.28 -6.77
N ALA A 125 35.31 27.86 -5.97
CA ALA A 125 35.47 27.60 -4.54
C ALA A 125 36.16 26.27 -4.21
N GLY A 126 36.28 25.35 -5.17
CA GLY A 126 36.68 23.97 -4.87
C GLY A 126 35.66 23.24 -3.98
N ALA A 127 34.37 23.56 -4.13
CA ALA A 127 33.29 23.00 -3.34
C ALA A 127 33.18 21.48 -3.52
N THR A 128 32.97 20.75 -2.42
CA THR A 128 32.78 19.30 -2.36
C THR A 128 31.45 18.91 -1.73
N ALA A 129 30.52 19.87 -1.62
CA ALA A 129 29.15 19.63 -1.22
C ALA A 129 28.32 19.07 -2.40
N PRO A 130 27.20 18.37 -2.14
CA PRO A 130 26.33 17.90 -3.21
C PRO A 130 25.62 19.07 -3.90
N LEU A 131 25.69 19.11 -5.24
CA LEU A 131 24.92 20.06 -6.06
C LEU A 131 23.45 19.64 -6.09
N GLN A 132 22.57 20.43 -5.48
CA GLN A 132 21.12 20.22 -5.42
C GLN A 132 20.40 20.97 -6.55
N VAL A 133 19.24 20.45 -6.96
CA VAL A 133 18.33 21.08 -7.91
C VAL A 133 16.99 21.33 -7.22
N GLU A 134 16.35 22.47 -7.49
CA GLU A 134 15.04 22.83 -6.94
C GLU A 134 14.15 23.53 -7.97
N SER A 135 12.83 23.39 -7.78
CA SER A 135 11.83 24.15 -8.53
C SER A 135 10.51 24.14 -7.79
N ALA A 136 9.80 25.27 -7.76
CA ALA A 136 8.42 25.32 -7.29
C ALA A 136 7.49 24.39 -8.11
N SER A 137 7.82 24.15 -9.37
CA SER A 137 7.08 23.22 -10.26
C SER A 137 7.35 21.75 -9.94
N ALA A 138 8.35 21.46 -9.11
CA ALA A 138 8.66 20.11 -8.63
C ALA A 138 8.18 19.85 -7.20
N ALA A 139 7.57 20.84 -6.55
CA ALA A 139 7.05 20.70 -5.19
C ALA A 139 5.99 19.58 -5.10
N PRO A 140 5.73 19.03 -3.88
CA PRO A 140 4.76 17.95 -3.70
C PRO A 140 3.37 18.31 -4.22
N ARG A 141 2.66 17.40 -4.91
CA ARG A 141 1.31 17.70 -5.46
C ARG A 141 0.16 17.40 -4.51
N LEU A 142 0.47 16.83 -3.36
CA LEU A 142 -0.46 16.40 -2.33
C LEU A 142 0.24 16.51 -0.97
N HIS A 143 -0.54 16.62 0.09
CA HIS A 143 -0.06 16.46 1.46
C HIS A 143 -0.61 15.15 2.02
N ARG A 144 0.27 14.33 2.57
CA ARG A 144 -0.13 13.12 3.28
C ARG A 144 -1.04 13.48 4.44
N SER A 145 -1.93 12.56 4.79
CA SER A 145 -2.73 12.64 6.01
C SER A 145 -1.89 13.09 7.21
N SER A 146 -2.38 14.12 7.90
CA SER A 146 -1.90 14.54 9.20
C SER A 146 -2.61 13.84 10.36
N PHE A 147 -3.46 12.84 10.05
CA PHE A 147 -4.37 12.14 10.97
C PHE A 147 -5.37 13.04 11.68
N SER A 148 -5.54 14.28 11.20
CA SER A 148 -6.54 15.21 11.73
C SER A 148 -7.91 14.89 11.15
N ALA A 149 -8.97 15.15 11.91
CA ALA A 149 -10.35 14.98 11.44
C ALA A 149 -10.74 15.94 10.30
N ARG A 150 -9.89 16.94 10.03
CA ARG A 150 -9.96 17.87 8.92
C ARG A 150 -8.57 18.14 8.35
N VAL A 151 -8.49 18.51 7.08
CA VAL A 151 -7.24 19.02 6.49
C VAL A 151 -6.71 20.24 7.27
N LYS A 152 -5.40 20.25 7.51
CA LYS A 152 -4.74 21.38 8.15
C LYS A 152 -4.63 22.56 7.19
N ALA A 153 -4.88 23.78 7.68
CA ALA A 153 -4.89 24.99 6.84
C ALA A 153 -3.58 25.20 6.08
N GLU A 154 -2.43 24.89 6.70
CA GLU A 154 -1.10 24.95 6.12
C GLU A 154 -0.83 23.91 5.01
N ASN A 155 -1.60 22.82 4.98
CA ASN A 155 -1.47 21.74 4.00
C ASN A 155 -2.41 21.91 2.79
N VAL A 156 -3.32 22.90 2.82
CA VAL A 156 -4.28 23.13 1.73
C VAL A 156 -3.55 23.55 0.47
N LEU A 157 -3.77 22.80 -0.62
CA LEU A 157 -3.26 23.11 -1.94
C LEU A 157 -4.37 23.66 -2.82
N SER A 158 -4.15 24.84 -3.38
CA SER A 158 -5.04 25.39 -4.41
C SER A 158 -4.97 24.57 -5.70
N PRO A 159 -6.05 24.52 -6.51
CA PRO A 159 -6.03 23.89 -7.83
C PRO A 159 -4.90 24.41 -8.73
N GLY A 160 -4.58 25.70 -8.64
CA GLY A 160 -3.47 26.30 -9.38
C GLY A 160 -2.10 25.78 -8.94
N GLN A 161 -1.88 25.59 -7.64
CA GLN A 161 -0.64 24.95 -7.14
C GLN A 161 -0.54 23.50 -7.63
N VAL A 162 -1.62 22.73 -7.57
CA VAL A 162 -1.63 21.32 -8.04
C VAL A 162 -1.33 21.23 -9.54
N ALA A 163 -1.89 22.14 -10.35
CA ALA A 163 -1.67 22.20 -11.79
C ALA A 163 -0.24 22.64 -12.15
N ASN A 164 0.35 23.58 -11.42
CA ASN A 164 1.70 24.09 -11.72
C ASN A 164 2.83 23.19 -11.19
N ARG A 165 2.54 22.14 -10.42
CA ARG A 165 3.52 21.20 -9.85
C ARG A 165 3.74 19.95 -10.74
N PHE A 166 4.06 20.17 -12.01
CA PHE A 166 4.10 19.13 -13.05
C PHE A 166 5.45 18.39 -13.21
N LEU A 167 6.53 18.86 -12.56
CA LEU A 167 7.88 18.29 -12.70
C LEU A 167 8.24 17.31 -11.59
N GLU A 168 9.09 16.33 -11.86
CA GLU A 168 9.97 15.69 -10.86
C GLU A 168 11.41 16.03 -11.23
N LEU A 169 12.26 16.31 -10.24
CA LEU A 169 13.67 16.65 -10.46
C LEU A 169 14.56 15.75 -9.62
N SER A 170 15.65 15.27 -10.21
CA SER A 170 16.65 14.50 -9.49
C SER A 170 18.06 14.77 -10.04
N MET A 171 19.05 14.80 -9.17
CA MET A 171 20.45 14.81 -9.56
C MET A 171 20.97 13.38 -9.54
N TYR A 172 21.51 12.89 -10.67
CA TYR A 172 22.07 11.54 -10.70
C TYR A 172 23.42 11.52 -9.98
N ARG A 173 23.48 10.76 -8.89
CA ARG A 173 24.58 10.74 -7.92
C ARG A 173 25.11 9.34 -7.62
N SER A 174 24.85 8.41 -8.52
CA SER A 174 25.25 7.01 -8.37
C SER A 174 26.43 6.66 -9.26
N ARG A 175 27.05 5.51 -8.97
CA ARG A 175 28.16 4.97 -9.77
C ARG A 175 27.76 4.99 -11.26
N PRO A 176 28.65 5.42 -12.18
CA PRO A 176 30.07 5.74 -11.96
C PRO A 176 30.36 7.19 -11.50
N LEU A 177 29.36 8.05 -11.27
CA LEU A 177 29.56 9.42 -10.80
C LEU A 177 29.71 9.50 -9.28
N LEU A 178 30.26 10.62 -8.81
CA LEU A 178 30.40 10.92 -7.38
C LEU A 178 29.08 11.48 -6.83
N THR A 179 28.79 11.18 -5.56
CA THR A 179 27.65 11.76 -4.84
C THR A 179 27.77 13.27 -4.68
N ASN A 180 29.00 13.73 -4.43
CA ASN A 180 29.34 15.12 -4.18
C ASN A 180 30.12 15.72 -5.36
N LEU A 181 30.17 17.05 -5.43
CA LEU A 181 31.10 17.73 -6.32
C LEU A 181 32.54 17.30 -5.99
N SER A 182 33.36 17.20 -7.04
CA SER A 182 34.74 16.72 -6.96
C SER A 182 35.73 17.74 -6.39
N GLY A 183 35.34 19.02 -6.36
CA GLY A 183 36.23 20.14 -6.08
C GLY A 183 37.09 20.57 -7.28
N LEU A 184 36.97 19.91 -8.43
CA LEU A 184 37.63 20.33 -9.67
C LEU A 184 37.07 21.67 -10.14
N LYS A 185 37.93 22.49 -10.76
CA LYS A 185 37.55 23.81 -11.30
C LYS A 185 36.38 23.73 -12.30
N LEU A 186 36.32 22.66 -13.08
CA LEU A 186 35.24 22.37 -14.00
C LEU A 186 34.84 20.90 -13.87
N GLU A 187 33.54 20.67 -13.75
CA GLU A 187 32.97 19.33 -13.76
C GLU A 187 31.54 19.38 -14.33
N TYR A 188 31.04 18.26 -14.85
CA TYR A 188 29.65 18.12 -15.33
C TYR A 188 28.84 17.21 -14.41
N ALA A 189 27.60 17.60 -14.15
CA ALA A 189 26.63 16.77 -13.43
C ALA A 189 25.44 16.42 -14.33
N ILE A 190 24.69 15.38 -13.97
CA ILE A 190 23.46 14.98 -14.67
C ILE A 190 22.26 15.39 -13.83
N VAL A 191 21.34 16.14 -14.44
CA VAL A 191 20.00 16.42 -13.90
C VAL A 191 18.96 15.64 -14.69
N GLN A 192 18.07 14.96 -13.99
CA GLN A 192 16.96 14.22 -14.56
C GLN A 192 15.66 14.96 -14.28
N ILE A 193 14.85 15.12 -15.31
CA ILE A 193 13.59 15.87 -15.27
C ILE A 193 12.48 15.00 -15.82
N TYR A 194 11.46 14.75 -15.01
CA TYR A 194 10.18 14.17 -15.43
C TYR A 194 9.17 15.28 -15.68
N SER A 195 8.32 15.14 -16.70
CA SER A 195 7.12 15.96 -16.84
C SER A 195 5.88 15.09 -16.77
N LYS A 196 4.92 15.42 -15.90
CA LYS A 196 3.60 14.80 -15.93
C LYS A 196 2.81 15.20 -17.17
N ASP A 197 2.94 16.47 -17.56
CA ASP A 197 2.06 17.12 -18.52
C ASP A 197 2.74 17.34 -19.88
N MET A 198 1.92 17.52 -20.92
CA MET A 198 2.35 17.90 -22.27
C MET A 198 2.15 19.39 -22.56
N GLY A 199 2.74 19.86 -23.65
CA GLY A 199 2.64 21.22 -24.15
C GLY A 199 3.74 22.15 -23.63
N GLN A 200 3.61 23.44 -23.93
CA GLN A 200 4.52 24.46 -23.41
C GLN A 200 4.30 24.66 -21.91
N ARG A 201 5.38 24.56 -21.13
CA ARG A 201 5.36 24.75 -19.67
C ARG A 201 6.61 25.47 -19.23
N GLU A 202 6.46 26.56 -18.51
CA GLU A 202 7.59 27.26 -17.91
C GLU A 202 7.85 26.74 -16.49
N ALA A 203 9.12 26.58 -16.13
CA ALA A 203 9.53 26.32 -14.76
C ALA A 203 10.80 27.10 -14.41
N ASN A 204 10.81 27.65 -13.20
CA ASN A 204 12.01 28.21 -12.59
C ASN A 204 12.87 27.06 -12.02
N ILE A 205 14.08 26.87 -12.55
CA ILE A 205 15.02 25.81 -12.16
C ILE A 205 16.20 26.43 -11.41
N GLY A 206 16.33 26.08 -10.13
CA GLY A 206 17.38 26.54 -9.24
C GLY A 206 18.43 25.47 -8.95
N PHE A 207 19.65 25.91 -8.64
CA PHE A 207 20.73 25.04 -8.14
C PHE A 207 21.39 25.65 -6.91
N HIS A 208 21.80 24.81 -5.95
CA HIS A 208 22.49 25.23 -4.73
C HIS A 208 23.39 24.12 -4.17
N ILE A 209 24.30 24.45 -3.25
CA ILE A 209 25.22 23.49 -2.61
C ILE A 209 25.07 23.42 -1.07
N GLY A 210 23.98 23.99 -0.52
CA GLY A 210 23.65 23.95 0.91
C GLY A 210 23.09 25.28 1.46
N GLN A 211 22.72 25.32 2.75
CA GLN A 211 22.23 26.53 3.41
C GLN A 211 23.31 27.63 3.36
N GLY A 212 22.95 28.82 2.87
CA GLY A 212 23.87 29.97 2.72
C GLY A 212 24.49 30.15 1.32
N SER A 213 24.33 29.18 0.41
CA SER A 213 24.75 29.33 -1.01
C SER A 213 23.73 30.03 -1.90
N GLN A 214 22.53 30.29 -1.37
CA GLN A 214 21.46 31.05 -2.02
C GLN A 214 21.83 32.53 -2.05
N ASP A 215 21.99 33.08 -3.25
CA ASP A 215 22.23 34.51 -3.43
C ASP A 215 20.92 35.28 -3.19
N ILE A 216 20.96 36.31 -2.34
CA ILE A 216 19.82 37.15 -1.93
C ILE A 216 19.23 37.95 -3.12
N GLY A 217 19.81 37.83 -4.32
CA GLY A 217 19.37 38.45 -5.57
C GLY A 217 18.79 37.53 -6.66
N PHE A 218 18.26 36.33 -6.33
CA PHE A 218 17.61 35.39 -7.28
C PHE A 218 18.50 34.89 -8.44
N ARG A 219 19.82 34.97 -8.31
CA ARG A 219 20.76 34.58 -9.39
C ARG A 219 21.02 33.08 -9.47
N ASN A 220 20.56 32.30 -8.51
CA ASN A 220 20.78 30.86 -8.44
C ASN A 220 19.72 30.05 -9.18
N ALA A 221 18.81 30.69 -9.93
CA ALA A 221 17.77 30.04 -10.71
C ALA A 221 17.55 30.71 -12.07
N ILE A 222 16.98 29.95 -13.01
CA ILE A 222 16.62 30.41 -14.36
C ILE A 222 15.22 29.95 -14.74
N ASP A 223 14.47 30.81 -15.43
CA ASP A 223 13.21 30.40 -16.05
C ASP A 223 13.47 29.68 -17.37
N ILE A 224 12.88 28.50 -17.52
CA ILE A 224 13.01 27.69 -18.73
C ILE A 224 11.61 27.36 -19.23
N LEU A 225 11.30 27.81 -20.45
CA LEU A 225 10.14 27.34 -21.20
C LEU A 225 10.45 25.98 -21.83
N PHE A 226 9.86 24.92 -21.29
CA PHE A 226 9.94 23.58 -21.81
C PHE A 226 8.88 23.32 -22.89
N ASN A 227 9.26 22.57 -23.93
CA ASN A 227 8.35 21.95 -24.87
C ASN A 227 8.16 20.47 -24.48
N CYS A 228 7.07 20.14 -23.79
CA CYS A 228 6.78 18.79 -23.36
C CYS A 228 6.00 18.04 -24.46
N ARG A 229 6.66 17.13 -25.18
CA ARG A 229 6.03 16.35 -26.24
C ARG A 229 4.97 15.38 -25.68
N PRO A 230 3.86 15.12 -26.39
CA PRO A 230 2.86 14.15 -25.96
C PRO A 230 3.45 12.73 -25.93
N SER A 231 2.96 11.93 -24.99
CA SER A 231 3.22 10.49 -24.96
C SER A 231 2.23 9.72 -25.82
N VAL A 232 2.52 8.44 -26.05
CA VAL A 232 1.58 7.52 -26.68
C VAL A 232 0.48 7.17 -25.69
N ARG A 233 -0.77 7.25 -26.14
CA ARG A 233 -1.93 6.74 -25.43
C ARG A 233 -2.00 5.22 -25.62
N VAL A 234 -1.51 4.48 -24.63
CA VAL A 234 -1.50 3.01 -24.68
C VAL A 234 -2.80 2.46 -24.10
N ILE A 235 -3.69 1.98 -24.97
CA ILE A 235 -5.02 1.45 -24.64
C ILE A 235 -4.90 -0.02 -24.26
N PHE A 236 -5.52 -0.39 -23.14
CA PHE A 236 -5.51 -1.75 -22.61
C PHE A 236 -6.82 -2.45 -22.96
N ASN A 237 -6.72 -3.54 -23.72
CA ASN A 237 -7.83 -4.46 -23.96
C ASN A 237 -7.74 -5.57 -22.90
N VAL A 238 -8.56 -5.50 -21.85
CA VAL A 238 -8.44 -6.32 -20.63
C VAL A 238 -9.61 -7.29 -20.56
N LYS A 239 -9.31 -8.57 -20.71
CA LYS A 239 -10.29 -9.66 -20.63
C LYS A 239 -10.04 -10.55 -19.42
N ASP A 240 -11.13 -10.91 -18.74
CA ASP A 240 -11.15 -11.90 -17.67
C ASP A 240 -10.95 -13.32 -18.23
N ASP A 241 -10.76 -14.32 -17.36
CA ASP A 241 -10.48 -15.70 -17.75
C ASP A 241 -11.55 -16.33 -18.67
N ASP A 242 -12.80 -15.87 -18.57
CA ASP A 242 -13.93 -16.25 -19.42
C ASP A 242 -14.08 -15.40 -20.70
N GLY A 243 -13.23 -14.39 -20.89
CA GLY A 243 -13.24 -13.45 -22.01
C GLY A 243 -14.08 -12.19 -21.81
N ALA A 244 -14.75 -12.01 -20.66
CA ALA A 244 -15.51 -10.80 -20.35
C ALA A 244 -14.58 -9.59 -20.16
N PRO A 245 -15.01 -8.37 -20.53
CA PRO A 245 -14.26 -7.15 -20.19
C PRO A 245 -14.21 -6.94 -18.68
N VAL A 246 -13.04 -6.60 -18.13
CA VAL A 246 -12.86 -6.49 -16.67
C VAL A 246 -11.85 -5.42 -16.30
N MET A 247 -11.80 -5.04 -15.02
CA MET A 247 -10.72 -4.24 -14.44
C MET A 247 -9.62 -5.14 -13.88
N ALA A 248 -8.36 -4.74 -14.06
CA ALA A 248 -7.21 -5.44 -13.51
C ALA A 248 -6.18 -4.45 -12.93
N SER A 249 -5.29 -4.98 -12.09
CA SER A 249 -4.11 -4.30 -11.56
C SER A 249 -2.93 -4.45 -12.52
N PHE A 250 -2.19 -3.37 -12.77
CA PHE A 250 -1.01 -3.34 -13.63
C PHE A 250 0.17 -2.67 -12.93
N VAL A 251 1.33 -3.33 -12.88
CA VAL A 251 2.62 -2.70 -12.55
C VAL A 251 3.40 -2.56 -13.85
N ILE A 252 3.77 -1.34 -14.20
CA ILE A 252 4.43 -1.00 -15.47
C ILE A 252 5.82 -0.47 -15.15
N THR A 253 6.86 -1.12 -15.68
CA THR A 253 8.26 -0.75 -15.48
C THR A 253 9.04 -0.68 -16.78
N ASP A 254 9.99 0.25 -16.90
CA ASP A 254 11.02 0.23 -17.95
C ASP A 254 12.39 -0.31 -17.46
N GLY A 255 12.44 -0.82 -16.23
CA GLY A 255 13.64 -1.37 -15.61
C GLY A 255 14.72 -0.36 -15.21
N LEU A 256 14.55 0.93 -15.52
CA LEU A 256 15.59 1.95 -15.31
C LEU A 256 15.39 2.69 -13.99
N GLU A 257 16.40 2.60 -13.12
CA GLU A 257 16.43 3.34 -11.85
C GLU A 257 16.95 4.76 -12.08
N ARG A 258 16.06 5.74 -11.93
CA ARG A 258 16.35 7.18 -12.13
C ARG A 258 16.32 7.98 -10.84
N ILE A 259 15.91 7.38 -9.73
CA ILE A 259 15.94 8.03 -8.42
C ILE A 259 16.75 7.11 -7.54
N THR A 260 18.05 7.37 -7.51
CA THR A 260 19.07 6.40 -7.11
C THR A 260 19.76 6.73 -5.80
N ASN A 261 19.25 7.65 -4.96
CA ASN A 261 19.86 7.88 -3.64
C ASN A 261 19.77 6.57 -2.84
N THR A 262 20.89 5.86 -2.79
CA THR A 262 20.97 4.44 -2.44
C THR A 262 21.11 4.20 -0.94
N GLU A 263 21.44 5.24 -0.16
CA GLU A 263 21.69 5.12 1.29
C GLU A 263 20.54 5.64 2.16
N GLU A 264 19.67 6.49 1.62
CA GLU A 264 18.45 6.96 2.28
C GLU A 264 17.32 6.91 1.26
N LEU A 265 16.18 6.31 1.63
CA LEU A 265 14.96 6.35 0.82
C LEU A 265 14.76 7.78 0.29
N PRO A 266 14.32 7.98 -0.97
CA PRO A 266 14.04 9.31 -1.51
C PRO A 266 13.33 10.18 -0.46
N SER A 267 13.80 11.41 -0.25
CA SER A 267 13.16 12.34 0.70
C SER A 267 11.67 12.54 0.39
N ASP A 268 11.28 12.27 -0.85
CA ASP A 268 9.89 12.15 -1.26
C ASP A 268 9.27 10.81 -0.82
N TYR A 269 8.57 10.85 0.31
CA TYR A 269 7.83 9.71 0.86
C TYR A 269 6.89 9.04 -0.15
N ARG A 270 6.36 9.76 -1.15
CA ARG A 270 5.41 9.21 -2.14
C ARG A 270 6.05 8.10 -2.97
N ILE A 271 7.26 8.36 -3.46
CA ILE A 271 8.05 7.40 -4.24
C ILE A 271 8.54 6.29 -3.34
N SER A 272 8.99 6.65 -2.14
CA SER A 272 9.47 5.70 -1.14
C SER A 272 8.40 4.73 -0.68
N LEU A 273 7.12 5.13 -0.62
CA LEU A 273 5.98 4.26 -0.34
C LEU A 273 5.69 3.35 -1.53
N ALA A 274 5.53 3.91 -2.74
CA ALA A 274 5.18 3.12 -3.93
C ALA A 274 6.27 2.13 -4.38
N ARG A 275 7.54 2.40 -4.11
CA ARG A 275 8.68 1.55 -4.51
C ARG A 275 9.01 0.45 -3.53
N ARG A 276 8.26 0.38 -2.44
CA ARG A 276 8.28 -0.76 -1.54
C ARG A 276 7.94 -1.99 -2.35
N GLU A 277 8.95 -2.79 -2.61
CA GLU A 277 8.67 -4.15 -3.00
C GLU A 277 8.02 -4.88 -1.83
N TYR A 278 7.32 -5.96 -2.20
CA TYR A 278 6.59 -6.97 -1.42
C TYR A 278 7.30 -7.51 -0.16
N ASP A 279 7.91 -6.64 0.64
CA ASP A 279 8.67 -6.95 1.85
C ASP A 279 8.93 -5.80 2.83
N THR A 280 8.59 -4.54 2.54
CA THR A 280 8.53 -3.51 3.59
C THR A 280 7.20 -3.57 4.32
N LEU A 281 7.03 -4.71 4.96
CA LEU A 281 6.71 -4.85 6.36
C LEU A 281 7.15 -3.66 7.25
N GLY A 282 6.57 -2.49 7.06
CA GLY A 282 7.03 -1.28 7.73
C GLY A 282 6.41 -0.03 7.13
N SER A 283 5.18 0.27 7.52
CA SER A 283 4.72 1.66 7.59
C SER A 283 5.72 2.45 8.47
N PRO A 284 6.43 3.48 7.97
CA PRO A 284 7.30 4.33 8.76
C PRO A 284 6.51 5.44 9.47
N ASP A 285 5.18 5.42 9.42
CA ASP A 285 4.37 6.45 10.07
C ASP A 285 3.27 5.82 10.91
N PHE A 286 3.69 4.95 11.83
CA PHE A 286 2.94 4.71 13.06
C PHE A 286 3.78 5.22 14.23
N GLN A 287 3.41 6.39 14.77
CA GLN A 287 3.97 6.95 16.01
C GLN A 287 3.52 6.17 17.27
N TRP A 288 3.59 4.84 17.24
CA TRP A 288 3.53 4.02 18.45
C TRP A 288 4.85 3.28 18.62
N SER A 289 5.75 3.98 19.31
CA SER A 289 7.06 3.55 19.81
C SER A 289 8.17 3.33 18.76
N GLU A 290 9.34 3.88 19.04
CA GLU A 290 10.63 3.56 18.39
C GLU A 290 11.03 2.07 18.51
N LYS A 291 10.17 1.22 19.09
CA LYS A 291 10.49 -0.15 19.54
C LYS A 291 10.45 -1.19 18.41
N TYR A 292 9.88 -0.87 17.25
CA TYR A 292 9.72 -1.79 16.11
C TYR A 292 10.46 -1.33 14.84
N LYS A 293 11.69 -0.81 15.00
CA LYS A 293 12.61 -0.63 13.85
C LYS A 293 13.08 -2.00 13.36
N PHE A 294 12.31 -2.65 12.49
CA PHE A 294 12.79 -3.81 11.76
C PHE A 294 13.73 -3.31 10.65
N SER A 295 15.02 -3.62 10.83
CA SER A 295 16.05 -3.38 9.82
C SER A 295 15.73 -4.17 8.56
N ILE A 296 15.57 -3.49 7.43
CA ILE A 296 15.40 -4.09 6.11
C ILE A 296 16.68 -4.88 5.76
N PRO A 297 16.61 -6.21 5.60
CA PRO A 297 17.73 -6.95 5.04
C PRO A 297 17.78 -6.71 3.53
N GLU A 298 18.84 -6.06 3.05
CA GLU A 298 19.18 -6.05 1.62
C GLU A 298 19.57 -7.48 1.17
N PRO A 299 19.24 -7.90 -0.07
CA PRO A 299 18.64 -7.11 -1.12
C PRO A 299 17.14 -7.36 -1.26
N VAL A 300 16.32 -6.36 -0.91
CA VAL A 300 14.97 -6.28 -1.48
C VAL A 300 15.19 -5.82 -2.92
N LYS A 301 14.69 -6.55 -3.93
CA LYS A 301 14.62 -5.96 -5.28
C LYS A 301 13.83 -4.64 -5.12
N ARG A 302 14.18 -3.60 -5.87
CA ARG A 302 13.44 -2.33 -5.81
C ARG A 302 12.66 -2.22 -7.10
N LEU A 303 11.42 -1.76 -7.04
CA LEU A 303 10.67 -1.44 -8.24
C LEU A 303 11.33 -0.23 -8.92
N LYS A 304 11.90 -0.48 -10.10
CA LYS A 304 12.61 0.51 -10.91
C LYS A 304 11.67 1.08 -11.96
N GLY A 305 11.81 2.36 -12.28
CA GLY A 305 11.13 2.97 -13.43
C GLY A 305 9.61 2.74 -13.52
N ILE A 306 8.85 3.03 -12.45
CA ILE A 306 7.40 2.81 -12.38
C ILE A 306 6.63 3.88 -13.17
N TYR A 307 5.59 3.45 -13.92
CA TYR A 307 4.69 4.32 -14.68
C TYR A 307 3.21 4.09 -14.32
N PRO A 308 2.37 5.15 -14.33
CA PRO A 308 2.76 6.56 -14.23
C PRO A 308 3.51 6.83 -12.91
N LEU A 309 4.38 7.85 -12.91
CA LEU A 309 5.24 8.16 -11.76
C LEU A 309 4.40 8.44 -10.50
N PRO A 310 4.53 7.65 -9.41
CA PRO A 310 3.64 7.74 -8.26
C PRO A 310 3.62 9.12 -7.57
N SER A 311 4.76 9.79 -7.43
CA SER A 311 4.84 11.16 -6.84
C SER A 311 4.03 12.21 -7.61
N ARG A 312 3.67 11.94 -8.87
CA ARG A 312 2.94 12.87 -9.72
C ARG A 312 1.49 12.43 -9.96
N ARG A 313 1.03 11.34 -9.36
CA ARG A 313 -0.39 10.95 -9.35
C ARG A 313 -1.19 11.89 -8.45
N VAL A 314 -2.32 12.37 -8.95
CA VAL A 314 -3.26 13.21 -8.18
C VAL A 314 -4.67 12.81 -8.54
N ALA A 315 -5.36 12.17 -7.60
CA ALA A 315 -6.65 11.55 -7.86
C ALA A 315 -7.73 12.55 -8.29
N THR A 316 -7.60 13.82 -7.89
CA THR A 316 -8.58 14.88 -8.20
C THR A 316 -8.53 15.39 -9.65
N SER A 317 -7.43 15.13 -10.36
CA SER A 317 -7.20 15.65 -11.72
C SER A 317 -6.88 14.55 -12.75
N ASP A 318 -6.47 13.37 -12.30
CA ASP A 318 -6.06 12.29 -13.19
C ASP A 318 -7.30 11.61 -13.77
N THR A 319 -7.29 11.37 -15.09
CA THR A 319 -8.41 10.71 -15.80
C THR A 319 -8.80 9.38 -15.17
N TYR A 320 -7.80 8.60 -14.76
CA TYR A 320 -7.96 7.36 -14.01
C TYR A 320 -7.16 7.51 -12.71
N PRO A 321 -7.83 7.83 -11.61
CA PRO A 321 -7.17 8.11 -10.35
C PRO A 321 -6.58 6.83 -9.75
N ASP A 322 -5.25 6.81 -9.65
CA ASP A 322 -4.49 5.76 -8.98
C ASP A 322 -3.80 6.35 -7.74
N PHE A 323 -3.58 5.52 -6.72
CA PHE A 323 -2.95 6.00 -5.50
C PHE A 323 -1.45 6.25 -5.69
N PHE A 324 -0.97 7.32 -5.07
CA PHE A 324 0.42 7.77 -5.19
C PHE A 324 1.40 6.88 -4.42
N PHE A 325 0.91 6.09 -3.48
CA PHE A 325 1.69 5.17 -2.65
C PHE A 325 1.66 3.74 -3.20
N HIS A 326 0.99 3.51 -4.32
CA HIS A 326 0.96 2.21 -4.99
C HIS A 326 1.92 2.15 -6.16
N PRO A 327 2.62 1.03 -6.37
CA PRO A 327 3.29 0.78 -7.63
C PRO A 327 2.29 0.53 -8.76
N GLN A 328 1.23 -0.23 -8.48
CA GLN A 328 0.23 -0.60 -9.46
C GLN A 328 -0.70 0.55 -9.83
N VAL A 329 -1.37 0.38 -10.97
CA VAL A 329 -2.51 1.17 -11.44
C VAL A 329 -3.65 0.24 -11.83
N TYR A 330 -4.89 0.75 -11.81
CA TYR A 330 -6.07 -0.05 -12.15
C TYR A 330 -6.69 0.41 -13.46
N ARG A 331 -6.82 -0.50 -14.42
CA ARG A 331 -7.39 -0.20 -15.74
C ARG A 331 -8.46 -1.22 -16.10
N THR A 332 -9.59 -0.72 -16.59
CA THR A 332 -10.61 -1.55 -17.23
C THR A 332 -10.42 -1.61 -18.75
N ASP A 333 -11.12 -2.55 -19.40
CA ASP A 333 -11.11 -2.73 -20.86
C ASP A 333 -11.39 -1.39 -21.58
N GLY A 334 -10.49 -0.99 -22.47
CA GLY A 334 -10.55 0.27 -23.21
C GLY A 334 -9.96 1.49 -22.50
N GLU A 335 -9.60 1.41 -21.22
CA GLU A 335 -8.84 2.46 -20.54
C GLU A 335 -7.37 2.47 -20.98
N HIS A 336 -6.61 3.49 -20.59
CA HIS A 336 -5.26 3.69 -21.11
C HIS A 336 -4.29 4.25 -20.07
N VAL A 337 -3.01 4.16 -20.39
CA VAL A 337 -1.90 4.87 -19.74
C VAL A 337 -1.15 5.70 -20.77
N MET A 338 -0.56 6.81 -20.34
CA MET A 338 0.34 7.60 -21.18
C MET A 338 1.76 7.09 -20.97
N LEU A 339 2.37 6.54 -22.02
CA LEU A 339 3.74 6.04 -21.99
C LEU A 339 4.58 6.70 -23.08
N PRO A 340 5.80 7.16 -22.77
CA PRO A 340 6.80 7.45 -23.80
C PRO A 340 7.04 6.24 -24.70
N SER A 341 7.59 6.47 -25.89
CA SER A 341 8.08 5.37 -26.72
C SER A 341 9.23 4.66 -26.01
N GLY A 342 9.21 3.33 -25.98
CA GLY A 342 10.20 2.53 -25.25
C GLY A 342 9.73 1.11 -24.97
N THR A 343 10.59 0.34 -24.31
CA THR A 343 10.29 -1.03 -23.88
C THR A 343 9.82 -1.02 -22.43
N TYR A 344 8.74 -1.75 -22.15
CA TYR A 344 8.17 -1.87 -20.81
C TYR A 344 7.85 -3.32 -20.48
N ASP A 345 8.15 -3.73 -19.25
CA ASP A 345 7.61 -4.96 -18.67
C ASP A 345 6.35 -4.61 -17.87
N ILE A 346 5.25 -5.29 -18.18
CA ILE A 346 3.94 -5.09 -17.55
C ILE A 346 3.55 -6.35 -16.81
N THR A 347 3.46 -6.28 -15.48
CA THR A 347 2.89 -7.35 -14.65
C THR A 347 1.43 -7.03 -14.35
N PHE A 348 0.54 -8.01 -14.57
CA PHE A 348 -0.90 -7.83 -14.43
C PHE A 348 -1.58 -9.00 -13.69
N THR A 349 -2.60 -8.68 -12.90
CA THR A 349 -3.38 -9.63 -12.09
C THR A 349 -4.72 -9.00 -11.66
N ARG A 350 -5.58 -9.75 -10.95
CA ARG A 350 -6.85 -9.27 -10.40
C ARG A 350 -7.16 -9.89 -9.02
N GLY A 351 -6.34 -9.62 -8.01
CA GLY A 351 -6.46 -10.24 -6.68
C GLY A 351 -5.84 -11.65 -6.57
N PRO A 352 -6.02 -12.33 -5.42
CA PRO A 352 -5.34 -13.58 -5.07
C PRO A 352 -5.92 -14.83 -5.76
N GLU A 353 -7.14 -14.77 -6.29
CA GLU A 353 -7.77 -15.84 -7.11
C GLU A 353 -7.19 -15.95 -8.54
N TYR A 354 -6.26 -15.06 -8.88
CA TYR A 354 -5.61 -14.97 -10.18
C TYR A 354 -4.12 -15.24 -10.11
N ILE A 355 -3.58 -15.82 -11.17
CA ILE A 355 -2.15 -16.05 -11.35
C ILE A 355 -1.55 -14.77 -11.97
N PRO A 356 -0.60 -14.09 -11.29
CA PRO A 356 0.08 -12.95 -11.88
C PRO A 356 0.83 -13.32 -13.16
N GLN A 357 0.74 -12.47 -14.17
CA GLN A 357 1.37 -12.65 -15.48
C GLN A 357 2.23 -11.44 -15.83
N THR A 358 3.31 -11.63 -16.58
CA THR A 358 4.18 -10.55 -17.06
C THR A 358 4.25 -10.59 -18.59
N LYS A 359 4.14 -9.41 -19.22
CA LYS A 359 4.24 -9.22 -20.66
C LYS A 359 5.13 -8.02 -20.97
N GLN A 360 6.15 -8.23 -21.81
CA GLN A 360 6.95 -7.15 -22.35
C GLN A 360 6.24 -6.53 -23.57
N ILE A 361 6.26 -5.20 -23.66
CA ILE A 361 5.75 -4.44 -24.81
C ILE A 361 6.80 -3.46 -25.30
N VAL A 362 6.70 -3.08 -26.58
CA VAL A 362 7.49 -1.99 -27.17
C VAL A 362 6.51 -0.94 -27.69
N VAL A 363 6.46 0.21 -27.02
CA VAL A 363 5.63 1.36 -27.41
C VAL A 363 6.34 2.09 -28.56
N PRO A 364 5.74 2.16 -29.76
CA PRO A 364 6.40 2.76 -30.92
C PRO A 364 6.49 4.29 -30.81
N PRO A 365 7.51 4.91 -31.43
CA PRO A 365 7.59 6.37 -31.53
C PRO A 365 6.58 6.92 -32.55
N GLU A 366 6.27 8.22 -32.43
CA GLU A 366 5.52 9.01 -33.43
C GLU A 366 4.10 8.52 -33.75
N VAL A 367 3.47 7.76 -32.85
CA VAL A 367 2.04 7.42 -32.92
C VAL A 367 1.25 8.08 -31.80
N GLU A 368 -0.01 8.38 -32.04
CA GLU A 368 -0.91 8.91 -31.00
C GLU A 368 -1.40 7.81 -30.06
N THR A 369 -1.75 6.64 -30.60
CA THR A 369 -2.36 5.53 -29.87
C THR A 369 -1.68 4.20 -30.17
N PHE A 370 -1.61 3.32 -29.17
CA PHE A 370 -1.10 1.95 -29.30
C PHE A 370 -1.97 1.02 -28.45
N GLU A 371 -2.42 -0.11 -28.99
CA GLU A 371 -3.29 -1.05 -28.26
C GLU A 371 -2.53 -2.29 -27.80
N VAL A 372 -2.82 -2.74 -26.58
CA VAL A 372 -2.24 -3.96 -26.00
C VAL A 372 -3.33 -4.79 -25.32
N SER A 373 -3.41 -6.07 -25.69
CA SER A 373 -4.34 -7.00 -25.04
C SER A 373 -3.71 -7.75 -23.86
N PHE A 374 -4.51 -7.92 -22.81
CA PHE A 374 -4.20 -8.67 -21.59
C PHE A 374 -5.36 -9.64 -21.31
N GLN A 375 -5.02 -10.91 -21.14
CA GLN A 375 -5.95 -11.99 -20.84
C GLN A 375 -5.58 -12.54 -19.47
N LEU A 376 -6.46 -12.33 -18.49
CA LEU A 376 -6.25 -12.81 -17.12
C LEU A 376 -6.33 -14.34 -17.06
N LYS A 377 -5.64 -14.91 -16.08
CA LYS A 377 -5.69 -16.34 -15.74
C LYS A 377 -6.12 -16.52 -14.30
N ARG A 378 -7.38 -16.92 -14.11
CA ARG A 378 -7.93 -17.32 -12.82
C ARG A 378 -7.55 -18.77 -12.51
N TRP A 379 -7.26 -19.08 -11.25
CA TRP A 379 -7.03 -20.47 -10.80
C TRP A 379 -8.20 -21.03 -9.99
N ILE A 380 -9.02 -20.17 -9.40
CA ILE A 380 -10.25 -20.53 -8.70
C ILE A 380 -11.27 -19.39 -8.80
N HIS A 381 -12.56 -19.71 -8.84
CA HIS A 381 -13.63 -18.71 -8.87
C HIS A 381 -14.61 -18.95 -7.72
N MET A 382 -14.33 -18.44 -6.53
CA MET A 382 -15.13 -18.76 -5.34
C MET A 382 -16.57 -18.26 -5.45
N ALA A 383 -16.78 -17.09 -6.07
CA ALA A 383 -18.11 -16.53 -6.28
C ALA A 383 -19.00 -17.43 -7.16
N SER A 384 -18.43 -18.17 -8.13
CA SER A 384 -19.18 -19.16 -8.93
C SER A 384 -19.64 -20.37 -8.11
N LEU A 385 -18.94 -20.66 -7.00
CA LEU A 385 -19.33 -21.66 -6.02
C LEU A 385 -20.26 -21.06 -4.95
N GLY A 386 -20.67 -19.79 -5.10
CA GLY A 386 -21.50 -19.00 -4.18
C GLY A 386 -20.84 -18.68 -2.84
N TRP A 387 -19.51 -18.60 -2.83
CA TRP A 387 -18.69 -18.07 -1.73
C TRP A 387 -18.15 -16.72 -2.14
N TYR A 388 -18.64 -15.65 -1.53
CA TYR A 388 -18.31 -14.29 -1.91
C TYR A 388 -17.24 -13.75 -0.97
N SER A 389 -16.24 -13.07 -1.52
CA SER A 389 -15.14 -12.47 -0.77
C SER A 389 -15.52 -11.08 -0.24
N SER A 390 -15.01 -10.72 0.94
CA SER A 390 -15.08 -9.36 1.44
C SER A 390 -13.82 -8.88 2.13
N ASP A 391 -13.62 -7.58 2.03
CA ASP A 391 -12.83 -6.81 2.97
C ASP A 391 -13.76 -5.80 3.65
N HIS A 392 -14.16 -6.09 4.89
CA HIS A 392 -15.10 -5.21 5.61
C HIS A 392 -14.41 -4.07 6.35
N HIS A 393 -13.09 -3.91 6.21
CA HIS A 393 -12.33 -2.85 6.87
C HIS A 393 -11.38 -2.16 5.88
N VAL A 394 -11.91 -1.17 5.17
CA VAL A 394 -11.17 -0.36 4.21
C VAL A 394 -11.38 1.12 4.53
N HIS A 395 -10.34 1.93 4.50
CA HIS A 395 -10.43 3.37 4.70
C HIS A 395 -10.28 4.14 3.40
N ALA A 396 -10.91 5.31 3.33
CA ALA A 396 -10.76 6.26 2.24
C ALA A 396 -9.95 7.52 2.64
N ALA A 397 -9.46 7.60 3.87
CA ALA A 397 -8.60 8.68 4.36
C ALA A 397 -7.66 8.16 5.45
N GLY A 398 -6.71 8.99 5.89
CA GLY A 398 -5.74 8.59 6.90
C GLY A 398 -4.59 7.73 6.37
N CYS A 399 -3.61 7.44 7.22
CA CYS A 399 -2.51 6.49 6.92
C CYS A 399 -1.72 6.86 5.64
N SER A 400 -1.69 5.99 4.63
CA SER A 400 -1.01 6.26 3.36
C SER A 400 -1.81 7.20 2.44
N HIS A 401 -3.08 7.52 2.73
CA HIS A 401 -3.84 8.52 1.98
C HIS A 401 -3.34 9.95 2.20
N TYR A 402 -3.93 10.87 1.44
CA TYR A 402 -3.66 12.30 1.49
C TYR A 402 -4.84 13.05 2.15
N GLU A 403 -4.57 14.25 2.65
CA GLU A 403 -5.60 15.17 3.16
C GLU A 403 -5.78 16.42 2.29
N SER A 404 -4.89 16.61 1.31
CA SER A 404 -4.94 17.71 0.35
C SER A 404 -4.35 17.24 -0.97
N PRO A 405 -4.95 17.55 -2.13
CA PRO A 405 -5.98 18.59 -2.35
C PRO A 405 -7.43 18.18 -2.03
N GLU A 406 -7.68 16.95 -1.59
CA GLU A 406 -8.96 16.48 -1.08
C GLU A 406 -8.72 15.75 0.25
N GLU A 407 -9.72 15.73 1.14
CA GLU A 407 -9.65 15.12 2.47
C GLU A 407 -9.84 13.59 2.39
N GLY A 408 -8.91 12.93 1.69
CA GLY A 408 -8.96 11.51 1.35
C GLY A 408 -9.33 11.26 -0.11
N VAL A 409 -9.74 10.03 -0.40
CA VAL A 409 -10.13 9.57 -1.73
C VAL A 409 -11.64 9.48 -1.85
N ARG A 410 -12.15 9.65 -3.08
CA ARG A 410 -13.57 9.58 -3.39
C ARG A 410 -14.04 8.14 -3.63
N PRO A 411 -15.35 7.85 -3.52
CA PRO A 411 -15.89 6.51 -3.74
C PRO A 411 -15.46 5.87 -5.07
N GLU A 412 -15.44 6.63 -6.16
CA GLU A 412 -15.02 6.13 -7.48
C GLU A 412 -13.54 5.73 -7.56
N HIS A 413 -12.68 6.27 -6.69
CA HIS A 413 -11.27 5.90 -6.61
C HIS A 413 -11.12 4.60 -5.83
N MET A 414 -11.84 4.48 -4.71
CA MET A 414 -11.87 3.23 -3.93
C MET A 414 -12.51 2.09 -4.74
N TRP A 415 -13.55 2.38 -5.51
CA TRP A 415 -14.22 1.40 -6.35
C TRP A 415 -13.28 0.71 -7.35
N ARG A 416 -12.28 1.43 -7.87
CA ARG A 416 -11.24 0.85 -8.73
C ARG A 416 -10.41 -0.21 -8.01
N GLN A 417 -10.08 0.02 -6.74
CA GLN A 417 -9.35 -0.93 -5.91
C GLN A 417 -10.20 -2.20 -5.71
N VAL A 418 -11.48 -2.03 -5.37
CA VAL A 418 -12.42 -3.15 -5.15
C VAL A 418 -12.54 -4.04 -6.40
N LEU A 419 -12.76 -3.44 -7.57
CA LEU A 419 -12.89 -4.18 -8.83
C LEU A 419 -11.58 -4.81 -9.29
N GLY A 420 -10.48 -4.08 -9.12
CA GLY A 420 -9.14 -4.48 -9.53
C GLY A 420 -8.53 -5.60 -8.69
N GLU A 421 -9.02 -5.80 -7.47
CA GLU A 421 -8.64 -6.91 -6.59
C GLU A 421 -9.69 -8.03 -6.50
N ASP A 422 -10.72 -8.01 -7.36
CA ASP A 422 -11.83 -8.98 -7.38
C ASP A 422 -12.45 -9.19 -5.99
N LEU A 423 -12.78 -8.10 -5.30
CA LEU A 423 -13.55 -8.15 -4.06
C LEU A 423 -15.04 -8.12 -4.36
N ASN A 424 -15.81 -9.08 -3.83
CA ASN A 424 -17.27 -9.08 -3.99
C ASN A 424 -17.93 -8.06 -3.07
N VAL A 425 -17.41 -7.84 -1.86
CA VAL A 425 -17.93 -6.84 -0.92
C VAL A 425 -16.77 -6.03 -0.32
N ALA A 426 -16.89 -4.71 -0.32
CA ALA A 426 -15.99 -3.82 0.41
C ALA A 426 -16.80 -2.88 1.31
N SER A 427 -16.47 -2.85 2.60
CA SER A 427 -17.02 -1.84 3.52
C SER A 427 -15.96 -0.77 3.74
N VAL A 428 -16.25 0.43 3.26
CA VAL A 428 -15.41 1.61 3.46
C VAL A 428 -15.78 2.23 4.80
N LEU A 429 -14.93 2.05 5.81
CA LEU A 429 -15.16 2.51 7.15
C LEU A 429 -14.65 3.95 7.31
N THR A 430 -15.58 4.85 7.60
CA THR A 430 -15.28 6.21 8.02
C THR A 430 -14.75 6.17 9.45
N TRP A 431 -13.69 6.91 9.71
CA TRP A 431 -12.97 6.90 10.99
C TRP A 431 -12.38 8.29 11.26
N ALA A 432 -11.66 8.49 12.37
CA ALA A 432 -11.33 9.84 12.83
C ALA A 432 -10.60 10.74 11.80
N PRO A 433 -9.55 10.30 11.08
CA PRO A 433 -8.91 11.10 10.03
C PRO A 433 -9.87 11.45 8.91
N CYS A 434 -9.98 12.76 8.63
CA CYS A 434 -10.93 13.31 7.65
C CYS A 434 -12.39 12.90 7.89
N TRP A 435 -12.78 12.53 9.13
CA TRP A 435 -14.14 12.09 9.51
C TRP A 435 -15.22 12.94 8.88
N TYR A 436 -15.13 14.27 9.03
CA TYR A 436 -16.18 15.19 8.62
C TYR A 436 -16.34 15.31 7.10
N HIS A 437 -15.31 14.96 6.32
CA HIS A 437 -15.40 14.90 4.87
C HIS A 437 -15.91 13.53 4.41
N GLN A 438 -15.26 12.46 4.88
CA GLN A 438 -15.55 11.10 4.44
C GLN A 438 -16.95 10.62 4.85
N LYS A 439 -17.46 11.07 6.00
CA LYS A 439 -18.83 10.74 6.43
C LYS A 439 -19.92 11.23 5.46
N THR A 440 -19.62 12.21 4.61
CA THR A 440 -20.59 12.69 3.60
C THR A 440 -20.96 11.64 2.56
N PHE A 441 -20.18 10.54 2.47
CA PHE A 441 -20.46 9.38 1.62
C PHE A 441 -21.31 8.30 2.33
N PHE A 442 -21.52 8.41 3.65
CA PHE A 442 -22.39 7.51 4.39
C PHE A 442 -23.86 7.77 4.06
N THR A 443 -24.62 6.69 3.80
CA THR A 443 -26.06 6.76 3.47
C THR A 443 -26.90 5.69 4.16
N GLY A 444 -26.27 4.82 4.97
CA GLY A 444 -26.88 3.60 5.51
C GLY A 444 -27.32 2.58 4.45
N LYS A 445 -26.85 2.71 3.20
CA LYS A 445 -27.20 1.84 2.05
C LYS A 445 -25.97 1.50 1.23
N VAL A 446 -26.09 0.48 0.38
CA VAL A 446 -25.07 0.18 -0.65
C VAL A 446 -24.85 1.39 -1.56
N HIS A 447 -23.59 1.65 -1.91
CA HIS A 447 -23.21 2.79 -2.73
C HIS A 447 -23.72 2.58 -4.18
N PRO A 448 -24.16 3.64 -4.89
CA PRO A 448 -24.68 3.53 -6.27
C PRO A 448 -23.71 2.98 -7.33
N LEU A 449 -22.41 2.88 -7.02
CA LEU A 449 -21.41 2.26 -7.90
C LEU A 449 -21.47 0.72 -7.87
N SER A 450 -22.13 0.14 -6.87
CA SER A 450 -22.27 -1.31 -6.72
C SER A 450 -22.95 -1.94 -7.94
N THR A 451 -22.55 -3.16 -8.26
CA THR A 451 -23.12 -4.02 -9.30
C THR A 451 -23.77 -5.26 -8.67
N GLU A 452 -24.26 -6.19 -9.48
CA GLU A 452 -24.76 -7.48 -8.99
C GLU A 452 -23.65 -8.41 -8.48
N GLN A 453 -22.39 -8.14 -8.86
CA GLN A 453 -21.22 -8.99 -8.56
C GLN A 453 -20.30 -8.37 -7.50
N ASN A 454 -20.34 -7.05 -7.35
CA ASN A 454 -19.45 -6.29 -6.47
C ASN A 454 -20.28 -5.25 -5.71
N ILE A 455 -20.09 -5.15 -4.40
CA ILE A 455 -20.79 -4.22 -3.53
C ILE A 455 -19.77 -3.35 -2.80
N MET A 456 -20.02 -2.04 -2.77
CA MET A 456 -19.34 -1.12 -1.87
C MET A 456 -20.35 -0.43 -0.98
N ARG A 457 -20.07 -0.34 0.32
CA ARG A 457 -20.90 0.39 1.29
C ARG A 457 -19.99 1.21 2.21
N TYR A 458 -20.50 2.35 2.68
CA TYR A 458 -19.84 3.12 3.73
C TYR A 458 -20.45 2.78 5.09
N ASP A 459 -19.60 2.57 6.08
CA ASP A 459 -19.93 2.27 7.48
C ASP A 459 -18.85 2.91 8.38
N VAL A 460 -18.67 2.49 9.64
CA VAL A 460 -17.77 3.17 10.61
C VAL A 460 -16.76 2.23 11.25
N GLU A 461 -15.52 2.71 11.39
CA GLU A 461 -14.54 2.19 12.35
C GLU A 461 -14.39 3.22 13.47
N VAL A 462 -14.50 2.79 14.73
CA VAL A 462 -14.32 3.66 15.89
C VAL A 462 -12.84 3.68 16.27
N SER A 463 -12.08 4.42 15.48
CA SER A 463 -10.63 4.62 15.57
C SER A 463 -10.28 6.10 15.53
N GLY A 464 -9.40 6.54 16.44
CA GLY A 464 -9.17 7.96 16.77
C GLY A 464 -10.33 8.64 17.52
N PHE A 465 -11.20 7.84 18.13
CA PHE A 465 -12.26 8.25 19.04
C PHE A 465 -11.79 8.09 20.49
N PRO A 466 -12.51 8.66 21.49
CA PRO A 466 -12.17 8.50 22.89
C PRO A 466 -12.02 7.04 23.34
N SER A 467 -12.84 6.11 22.83
CA SER A 467 -12.76 4.68 23.15
C SER A 467 -11.61 3.93 22.49
N SER A 468 -10.87 4.53 21.55
CA SER A 468 -9.86 3.82 20.75
C SER A 468 -8.76 3.18 21.58
N HIS A 469 -8.46 3.72 22.77
CA HIS A 469 -7.50 3.09 23.66
C HIS A 469 -7.96 1.73 24.21
N ALA A 470 -9.26 1.44 24.24
CA ALA A 470 -9.83 0.19 24.78
C ALA A 470 -10.03 -0.87 23.70
N GLY A 471 -10.10 -0.44 22.44
CA GLY A 471 -10.09 -1.26 21.25
C GLY A 471 -10.80 -0.57 20.10
N HIS A 472 -10.29 -0.75 18.89
CA HIS A 472 -10.98 -0.31 17.68
C HIS A 472 -12.07 -1.31 17.33
N VAL A 473 -13.19 -0.80 16.84
CA VAL A 473 -14.35 -1.62 16.49
C VAL A 473 -14.88 -1.25 15.11
N CYS A 474 -15.18 -2.29 14.33
CA CYS A 474 -15.88 -2.19 13.06
C CYS A 474 -17.39 -2.25 13.31
N LEU A 475 -18.11 -1.25 12.82
CA LEU A 475 -19.56 -1.13 12.95
C LEU A 475 -20.19 -1.23 11.56
N LEU A 476 -20.64 -2.43 11.20
CA LEU A 476 -21.22 -2.69 9.89
C LEU A 476 -22.73 -2.53 9.92
N ARG A 477 -23.32 -2.24 8.76
CA ARG A 477 -24.77 -2.18 8.57
C ARG A 477 -25.45 -1.11 9.42
N LEU A 478 -24.77 0.02 9.64
CA LEU A 478 -25.36 1.14 10.37
C LEU A 478 -26.47 1.82 9.56
N GLN A 479 -27.48 2.32 10.27
CA GLN A 479 -28.50 3.24 9.73
C GLN A 479 -28.15 4.69 10.04
N GLU A 480 -27.51 4.93 11.19
CA GLU A 480 -27.02 6.20 11.70
C GLU A 480 -25.55 6.05 12.11
N ASP A 481 -24.69 6.96 11.65
CA ASP A 481 -23.25 6.96 11.88
C ASP A 481 -22.82 7.91 13.01
N ASP A 482 -23.70 8.78 13.51
CA ASP A 482 -23.43 9.64 14.68
C ASP A 482 -23.95 9.06 16.00
N TYR A 483 -23.06 8.96 16.99
CA TYR A 483 -23.45 8.53 18.33
C TYR A 483 -24.45 9.53 18.97
N PRO A 484 -25.55 9.07 19.59
CA PRO A 484 -26.62 9.95 20.04
C PRO A 484 -26.15 10.99 21.06
N GLY A 485 -26.58 12.24 20.87
CA GLY A 485 -26.29 13.33 21.79
C GLY A 485 -24.88 13.92 21.66
N THR A 486 -24.13 13.55 20.60
CA THR A 486 -22.82 14.12 20.29
C THR A 486 -22.90 15.05 19.08
N SER A 487 -22.01 16.04 19.04
CA SER A 487 -21.78 16.97 17.92
C SER A 487 -20.40 16.78 17.29
N THR A 488 -19.44 16.26 18.06
CA THR A 488 -18.09 15.95 17.58
C THR A 488 -17.66 14.55 18.02
N ILE A 489 -16.69 13.97 17.31
CA ILE A 489 -16.16 12.63 17.64
C ILE A 489 -15.53 12.56 19.03
N GLU A 490 -15.03 13.69 19.54
CA GLU A 490 -14.46 13.81 20.88
C GLU A 490 -15.50 13.68 21.99
N GLU A 491 -16.80 13.72 21.70
CA GLU A 491 -17.86 13.58 22.69
C GLU A 491 -18.36 12.13 22.81
N TRP A 492 -17.92 11.22 21.92
CA TRP A 492 -18.29 9.81 21.95
C TRP A 492 -17.80 9.11 23.23
N PRO A 493 -18.39 7.96 23.61
CA PRO A 493 -17.96 7.19 24.79
C PRO A 493 -16.46 6.88 24.79
N SER A 494 -15.85 6.84 25.98
CA SER A 494 -14.42 6.55 26.16
C SER A 494 -14.10 5.06 26.41
N TRP A 495 -15.04 4.17 26.13
CA TRP A 495 -14.87 2.71 26.22
C TRP A 495 -15.85 2.03 25.26
N THR A 496 -15.61 0.77 24.90
CA THR A 496 -16.20 0.17 23.69
C THR A 496 -17.63 -0.32 23.87
N LEU A 497 -18.03 -0.74 25.08
CA LEU A 497 -19.34 -1.37 25.28
C LEU A 497 -20.54 -0.48 24.86
N PRO A 498 -20.64 0.80 25.28
CA PRO A 498 -21.78 1.63 24.88
C PRO A 498 -21.88 1.81 23.36
N VAL A 499 -20.74 1.89 22.69
CA VAL A 499 -20.67 2.05 21.22
C VAL A 499 -21.15 0.79 20.51
N LEU A 500 -20.68 -0.38 20.94
CA LEU A 500 -21.13 -1.68 20.42
C LEU A 500 -22.64 -1.88 20.64
N GLN A 501 -23.15 -1.55 21.83
CA GLN A 501 -24.58 -1.68 22.14
C GLN A 501 -25.44 -0.72 21.32
N TRP A 502 -24.99 0.52 21.11
CA TRP A 502 -25.69 1.48 20.26
C TRP A 502 -25.79 0.97 18.82
N ALA A 503 -24.67 0.54 18.23
CA ALA A 503 -24.64 0.01 16.87
C ALA A 503 -25.52 -1.24 16.72
N LYS A 504 -25.47 -2.19 17.67
CA LYS A 504 -26.39 -3.36 17.67
C LYS A 504 -27.85 -2.94 17.84
N GLY A 505 -28.14 -1.91 18.63
CA GLY A 505 -29.48 -1.40 18.87
C GLY A 505 -30.22 -0.92 17.61
N GLN A 506 -29.46 -0.58 16.55
CA GLN A 506 -29.99 -0.21 15.24
C GLN A 506 -29.90 -1.33 14.18
N GLY A 507 -29.52 -2.55 14.58
CA GLY A 507 -29.37 -3.70 13.68
C GLY A 507 -27.98 -3.83 13.03
N GLY A 508 -27.00 -3.08 13.53
CA GLY A 508 -25.62 -3.20 13.11
C GLY A 508 -25.00 -4.54 13.52
N VAL A 509 -24.00 -4.98 12.76
CA VAL A 509 -23.19 -6.17 13.04
C VAL A 509 -21.79 -5.68 13.41
N VAL A 510 -21.33 -6.02 14.60
CA VAL A 510 -20.20 -5.34 15.23
C VAL A 510 -19.10 -6.29 15.69
N GLY A 511 -17.86 -5.81 15.64
CA GLY A 511 -16.71 -6.60 16.07
C GLY A 511 -15.47 -5.76 16.30
N TYR A 512 -14.44 -6.37 16.88
CA TYR A 512 -13.14 -5.72 17.07
C TYR A 512 -12.29 -5.84 15.80
N ALA A 513 -11.58 -4.76 15.49
CA ALA A 513 -10.66 -4.63 14.37
C ALA A 513 -9.23 -5.02 14.76
N HIS A 514 -8.39 -5.39 13.77
CA HIS A 514 -6.94 -5.66 13.86
C HIS A 514 -6.54 -6.29 15.20
N SER A 515 -7.25 -7.37 15.53
CA SER A 515 -7.49 -7.75 16.91
C SER A 515 -6.22 -8.01 17.71
N GLY A 516 -5.14 -8.46 17.06
CA GLY A 516 -3.87 -8.78 17.70
C GLY A 516 -3.13 -7.58 18.30
N TRP A 517 -3.47 -6.33 17.96
CA TRP A 517 -2.76 -5.16 18.47
C TRP A 517 -2.92 -4.94 19.97
N GLY A 518 -1.81 -5.02 20.69
CA GLY A 518 -1.80 -4.99 22.15
C GLY A 518 -2.03 -6.34 22.80
N LEU A 519 -2.28 -7.40 22.03
CA LEU A 519 -2.46 -8.75 22.55
C LEU A 519 -1.17 -9.60 22.52
N GLU A 520 -0.05 -9.01 22.10
CA GLU A 520 1.26 -9.64 22.19
C GLU A 520 1.47 -10.19 23.62
N PRO A 521 1.90 -11.46 23.78
CA PRO A 521 2.12 -12.03 25.10
C PRO A 521 3.29 -11.32 25.81
N VAL A 522 3.19 -11.14 27.14
CA VAL A 522 4.27 -10.50 27.93
C VAL A 522 5.60 -11.26 27.86
N THR A 523 5.55 -12.55 27.52
CA THR A 523 6.71 -13.37 27.16
C THR A 523 6.43 -13.95 25.76
N PRO A 524 7.28 -13.65 24.75
CA PRO A 524 7.06 -14.13 23.39
C PRO A 524 6.91 -15.66 23.32
N THR A 525 5.90 -16.14 22.59
CA THR A 525 5.66 -17.57 22.34
C THR A 525 4.80 -17.76 21.10
N ASP A 526 5.19 -18.71 20.26
CA ASP A 526 4.45 -19.12 19.06
C ASP A 526 3.38 -20.19 19.36
N ASP A 527 3.28 -20.63 20.63
CA ASP A 527 2.29 -21.61 21.06
C ASP A 527 0.86 -21.06 20.87
N LEU A 528 -0.04 -21.93 20.39
CA LEU A 528 -1.45 -21.62 20.24
C LEU A 528 -2.30 -22.86 20.61
N PRO A 529 -3.14 -22.79 21.67
CA PRO A 529 -3.25 -21.70 22.63
C PRO A 529 -2.04 -21.63 23.58
N ASN A 530 -1.67 -20.42 23.98
CA ASN A 530 -0.71 -20.15 25.05
C ASN A 530 -1.37 -19.44 26.23
N TYR A 531 -0.83 -19.63 27.42
CA TYR A 531 -1.42 -19.12 28.66
C TYR A 531 -0.63 -17.95 29.26
N VAL A 532 0.23 -17.34 28.45
CA VAL A 532 0.93 -16.12 28.82
C VAL A 532 -0.08 -14.97 28.76
N MET A 533 -0.05 -14.05 29.72
CA MET A 533 -0.99 -12.94 29.66
C MET A 533 -0.65 -11.99 28.51
N PRO A 534 -1.64 -11.47 27.78
CA PRO A 534 -1.42 -10.44 26.78
C PRO A 534 -1.08 -9.12 27.47
N LYS A 535 -0.33 -8.25 26.81
CA LYS A 535 0.03 -6.94 27.36
C LYS A 535 -1.19 -6.04 27.58
N MET A 536 -2.19 -6.12 26.70
CA MET A 536 -3.36 -5.24 26.64
C MET A 536 -2.99 -3.75 26.49
N ASP A 537 -1.85 -3.44 25.86
CA ASP A 537 -1.26 -2.10 25.76
C ASP A 537 -1.44 -1.41 24.40
N GLY A 538 -2.22 -2.02 23.49
CA GLY A 538 -2.50 -1.51 22.15
C GLY A 538 -3.97 -1.20 21.87
N ILE A 539 -4.31 -1.13 20.58
CA ILE A 539 -5.58 -0.65 20.01
C ILE A 539 -6.49 -1.76 19.48
N GLY A 540 -6.06 -3.02 19.50
CA GLY A 540 -6.81 -4.16 18.99
C GLY A 540 -7.91 -4.60 19.96
N ALA A 541 -8.19 -5.89 20.05
CA ALA A 541 -9.37 -6.42 20.74
C ALA A 541 -9.28 -6.43 22.28
N ASN A 542 -8.69 -5.43 22.92
CA ASN A 542 -8.32 -5.52 24.35
C ASN A 542 -9.54 -5.64 25.27
N GLU A 543 -10.60 -4.86 25.04
CA GLU A 543 -11.84 -4.91 25.83
C GLU A 543 -12.79 -6.05 25.40
N TYR A 544 -12.47 -6.82 24.35
CA TYR A 544 -13.25 -7.98 23.90
C TYR A 544 -13.54 -8.97 25.02
N ILE A 545 -12.55 -9.24 25.88
CA ILE A 545 -12.69 -10.17 27.00
C ILE A 545 -13.79 -9.76 27.99
N VAL A 546 -14.18 -8.48 28.00
CA VAL A 546 -15.27 -7.96 28.81
C VAL A 546 -16.56 -7.94 28.00
N THR A 547 -16.54 -7.36 26.80
CA THR A 547 -17.74 -7.14 25.98
C THR A 547 -18.37 -8.43 25.45
N VAL A 548 -17.57 -9.48 25.24
CA VAL A 548 -18.09 -10.82 24.89
C VAL A 548 -18.99 -11.39 25.98
N THR A 549 -18.74 -11.07 27.26
CA THR A 549 -19.58 -11.50 28.39
C THR A 549 -20.94 -10.78 28.45
N GLN A 550 -21.10 -9.72 27.65
CA GLN A 550 -22.29 -8.89 27.56
C GLN A 550 -23.10 -9.15 26.27
N ASP A 551 -22.72 -10.16 25.46
CA ASP A 551 -23.35 -10.46 24.17
C ASP A 551 -23.28 -9.29 23.15
N ALA A 552 -22.25 -8.44 23.30
CA ALA A 552 -22.11 -7.21 22.55
C ALA A 552 -21.27 -7.36 21.27
N VAL A 553 -20.73 -8.54 20.98
CA VAL A 553 -19.76 -8.77 19.90
C VAL A 553 -20.24 -9.89 18.99
N ASP A 554 -20.36 -9.60 17.69
CA ASP A 554 -20.81 -10.56 16.68
C ASP A 554 -19.63 -11.27 16.00
N PHE A 555 -18.57 -10.51 15.69
CA PHE A 555 -17.35 -11.02 15.07
C PHE A 555 -16.06 -10.50 15.73
N TYR A 556 -14.97 -11.19 15.44
CA TYR A 556 -13.61 -10.90 15.87
C TYR A 556 -12.73 -10.93 14.62
N SER A 557 -12.15 -9.78 14.25
CA SER A 557 -11.37 -9.69 13.01
C SER A 557 -10.00 -10.31 13.13
N ALA A 558 -9.52 -10.88 12.03
CA ALA A 558 -8.22 -11.49 11.87
C ALA A 558 -7.70 -11.31 10.44
N GLY A 559 -6.44 -11.67 10.21
CA GLY A 559 -5.84 -11.67 8.88
C GLY A 559 -4.85 -10.53 8.68
N ASP A 560 -5.02 -9.43 9.41
CA ASP A 560 -4.23 -8.21 9.28
C ASP A 560 -3.20 -8.00 10.41
N THR A 561 -3.23 -8.79 11.49
CA THR A 561 -2.23 -8.76 12.55
C THR A 561 -1.64 -10.17 12.80
N PRO A 562 -0.59 -10.34 13.62
CA PRO A 562 0.03 -11.66 13.81
C PRO A 562 -0.96 -12.73 14.28
N ALA A 563 -1.08 -13.82 13.52
CA ALA A 563 -2.04 -14.89 13.77
C ALA A 563 -2.03 -15.46 15.21
N PRO A 564 -0.87 -15.68 15.88
CA PRO A 564 -0.86 -16.11 17.28
C PRO A 564 -1.51 -15.10 18.24
N TRP A 565 -1.38 -13.79 17.97
CA TRP A 565 -1.91 -12.74 18.84
C TRP A 565 -3.42 -12.61 18.67
N GLU A 566 -3.90 -12.74 17.43
CA GLU A 566 -5.33 -12.73 17.11
C GLU A 566 -6.05 -13.94 17.68
N LEU A 567 -5.56 -15.15 17.35
CA LEU A 567 -6.30 -16.38 17.59
C LEU A 567 -6.29 -16.81 19.06
N ASN A 568 -5.28 -16.43 19.86
CA ASN A 568 -5.14 -16.95 21.21
C ASN A 568 -6.29 -16.56 22.14
N MET A 569 -6.64 -15.27 22.18
CA MET A 569 -7.77 -14.81 23.00
C MET A 569 -9.10 -15.35 22.48
N TRP A 570 -9.28 -15.38 21.16
CA TRP A 570 -10.48 -15.97 20.55
C TRP A 570 -10.64 -17.44 20.95
N TYR A 571 -9.60 -18.26 20.81
CA TYR A 571 -9.59 -19.67 21.25
C TYR A 571 -9.92 -19.83 22.73
N HIS A 572 -9.34 -19.00 23.60
CA HIS A 572 -9.67 -19.04 25.03
C HIS A 572 -11.14 -18.74 25.30
N THR A 573 -11.72 -17.74 24.63
CA THR A 573 -13.15 -17.42 24.78
C THR A 573 -14.07 -18.54 24.26
N LEU A 574 -13.73 -19.18 23.13
CA LEU A 574 -14.46 -20.35 22.63
C LEU A 574 -14.36 -21.53 23.60
N ASN A 575 -13.18 -21.76 24.21
CA ASN A 575 -12.99 -22.80 25.23
C ASN A 575 -13.83 -22.58 26.49
N THR A 576 -14.26 -21.33 26.74
CA THR A 576 -15.20 -20.97 27.82
C THR A 576 -16.67 -20.98 27.40
N GLY A 577 -16.96 -21.26 26.12
CA GLY A 577 -18.29 -21.43 25.57
C GLY A 577 -18.92 -20.18 24.96
N PHE A 578 -18.17 -19.10 24.78
CA PHE A 578 -18.59 -18.00 23.91
C PHE A 578 -18.53 -18.45 22.44
N ARG A 579 -19.32 -17.80 21.58
CA ARG A 579 -19.55 -18.24 20.18
C ARG A 579 -19.26 -17.16 19.14
N THR A 580 -18.46 -16.15 19.49
CA THR A 580 -18.05 -15.07 18.58
C THR A 580 -17.45 -15.64 17.30
N ARG A 581 -17.84 -15.07 16.14
CA ARG A 581 -17.36 -15.52 14.83
C ARG A 581 -16.04 -14.85 14.44
N LEU A 582 -15.28 -15.48 13.56
CA LEU A 582 -14.07 -14.91 12.97
C LEU A 582 -14.42 -14.26 11.63
N SER A 583 -13.82 -13.11 11.34
CA SER A 583 -13.92 -12.38 10.06
C SER A 583 -12.54 -11.92 9.60
N GLY A 584 -12.33 -11.86 8.29
CA GLY A 584 -11.10 -11.41 7.66
C GLY A 584 -11.17 -9.96 7.23
N GLU A 585 -10.12 -9.18 7.51
CA GLU A 585 -10.04 -7.76 7.16
C GLU A 585 -8.61 -7.33 6.85
N THR A 586 -8.42 -6.25 6.10
CA THR A 586 -7.09 -5.75 5.75
C THR A 586 -6.68 -4.50 6.53
N ASP A 587 -7.66 -3.71 6.99
CA ASP A 587 -7.46 -2.34 7.47
C ASP A 587 -6.63 -1.52 6.46
N PHE A 588 -7.07 -1.55 5.20
CA PHE A 588 -6.37 -0.86 4.12
C PHE A 588 -6.59 0.66 4.23
N PRO A 589 -5.58 1.54 4.12
CA PRO A 589 -4.16 1.28 3.95
C PRO A 589 -3.36 1.54 5.24
N CYS A 590 -3.93 1.24 6.41
CA CYS A 590 -3.33 1.51 7.69
C CYS A 590 -2.39 0.39 8.13
N ILE A 591 -2.85 -0.86 8.05
CA ILE A 591 -2.01 -2.03 8.37
C ILE A 591 -1.33 -2.58 7.12
N PHE A 592 -2.07 -2.68 6.01
CA PHE A 592 -1.54 -3.03 4.69
C PHE A 592 -1.91 -1.95 3.70
N ASP A 593 -0.91 -1.25 3.17
CA ASP A 593 -1.13 -0.22 2.17
C ASP A 593 -0.92 -0.72 0.74
N GLU A 594 -0.68 -2.02 0.54
CA GLU A 594 -0.41 -2.57 -0.78
C GLU A 594 -1.68 -2.76 -1.60
N ARG A 595 -2.71 -3.42 -1.06
CA ARG A 595 -3.96 -3.78 -1.77
C ARG A 595 -5.10 -3.96 -0.79
N VAL A 596 -6.32 -3.66 -1.23
CA VAL A 596 -7.54 -4.10 -0.51
C VAL A 596 -7.68 -5.62 -0.61
N GLY A 597 -8.27 -6.24 0.42
CA GLY A 597 -8.55 -7.67 0.44
C GLY A 597 -7.31 -8.55 0.46
N MET A 598 -6.24 -8.13 1.16
CA MET A 598 -5.09 -9.00 1.42
C MET A 598 -5.43 -10.07 2.45
N ALA A 599 -6.33 -9.77 3.37
CA ALA A 599 -7.11 -10.74 4.11
C ALA A 599 -8.60 -10.55 3.81
N ARG A 600 -9.33 -11.65 3.73
CA ARG A 600 -10.71 -11.69 3.27
C ARG A 600 -11.55 -12.58 4.16
N SER A 601 -12.80 -12.19 4.36
CA SER A 601 -13.85 -13.15 4.69
C SER A 601 -14.41 -13.75 3.40
N TYR A 602 -14.69 -15.05 3.38
CA TYR A 602 -15.49 -15.68 2.34
C TYR A 602 -16.78 -16.18 2.97
N ALA A 603 -17.92 -15.59 2.60
CA ALA A 603 -19.23 -15.99 3.14
C ALA A 603 -20.10 -16.67 2.08
N ARG A 604 -20.81 -17.71 2.49
CA ARG A 604 -21.73 -18.47 1.65
C ARG A 604 -23.04 -17.70 1.45
N GLN A 605 -23.51 -17.62 0.22
CA GLN A 605 -24.86 -17.13 -0.12
C GLN A 605 -25.63 -18.20 -0.90
N GLU A 606 -26.92 -18.35 -0.59
CA GLU A 606 -27.85 -19.26 -1.30
C GLU A 606 -28.41 -18.65 -2.59
N LYS A 607 -28.44 -17.33 -2.63
CA LYS A 607 -29.01 -16.53 -3.72
C LYS A 607 -27.95 -15.56 -4.23
N ASN A 608 -28.38 -14.64 -5.09
CA ASN A 608 -27.55 -13.53 -5.55
C ASN A 608 -26.97 -12.76 -4.36
N LEU A 609 -25.81 -12.14 -4.59
CA LEU A 609 -25.09 -11.34 -3.61
C LEU A 609 -25.93 -10.13 -3.19
N GLU A 610 -26.21 -10.03 -1.89
CA GLU A 610 -26.90 -8.90 -1.26
C GLU A 610 -26.15 -8.53 0.01
N TYR A 611 -25.91 -7.24 0.25
CA TYR A 611 -25.06 -6.78 1.35
C TYR A 611 -25.54 -7.26 2.73
N ASP A 612 -26.82 -7.06 3.02
CA ASP A 612 -27.38 -7.41 4.32
C ASP A 612 -27.31 -8.93 4.56
N SER A 613 -27.66 -9.74 3.56
CA SER A 613 -27.55 -11.20 3.64
C SER A 613 -26.09 -11.67 3.76
N TYR A 614 -25.15 -10.94 3.16
CA TYR A 614 -23.72 -11.19 3.29
C TYR A 614 -23.23 -10.95 4.72
N VAL A 615 -23.52 -9.78 5.28
CA VAL A 615 -23.12 -9.42 6.66
C VAL A 615 -23.79 -10.33 7.68
N GLU A 616 -25.04 -10.74 7.45
CA GLU A 616 -25.70 -11.76 8.29
C GLU A 616 -25.03 -13.14 8.21
N ALA A 617 -24.53 -13.55 7.04
CA ALA A 617 -23.76 -14.79 6.91
C ALA A 617 -22.43 -14.72 7.69
N VAL A 618 -21.77 -13.56 7.72
CA VAL A 618 -20.60 -13.32 8.58
C VAL A 618 -20.99 -13.42 10.07
N ARG A 619 -22.08 -12.77 10.49
CA ARG A 619 -22.61 -12.87 11.87
C ARG A 619 -22.95 -14.29 12.28
N ALA A 620 -23.53 -15.08 11.37
CA ALA A 620 -23.87 -16.47 11.61
C ALA A 620 -22.63 -17.40 11.63
N GLY A 621 -21.49 -16.93 11.14
CA GLY A 621 -20.29 -17.74 10.98
C GLY A 621 -20.38 -18.71 9.79
N ARG A 622 -21.25 -18.43 8.83
CA ARG A 622 -21.32 -19.15 7.54
C ARG A 622 -20.25 -18.63 6.58
N SER A 623 -19.04 -18.54 7.12
CA SER A 623 -17.89 -17.89 6.51
C SER A 623 -16.57 -18.46 7.05
N TYR A 624 -15.48 -18.18 6.35
CA TYR A 624 -14.11 -18.42 6.81
C TYR A 624 -13.20 -17.25 6.44
N VAL A 625 -12.05 -17.16 7.11
CA VAL A 625 -11.01 -16.16 6.85
C VAL A 625 -9.94 -16.77 5.96
N SER A 626 -9.47 -16.03 4.96
CA SER A 626 -8.34 -16.41 4.11
C SER A 626 -7.69 -15.18 3.45
N GLU A 627 -6.39 -15.26 3.20
CA GLU A 627 -5.69 -14.30 2.30
C GLU A 627 -5.98 -14.53 0.80
N GLY A 628 -6.81 -15.52 0.48
CA GLY A 628 -7.36 -15.79 -0.84
C GLY A 628 -6.53 -16.73 -1.71
N ARG A 629 -5.40 -17.26 -1.21
CA ARG A 629 -4.65 -18.35 -1.86
C ARG A 629 -4.97 -19.75 -1.33
N SER A 630 -5.80 -19.84 -0.28
CA SER A 630 -6.27 -21.11 0.25
C SER A 630 -7.73 -21.04 0.69
N HIS A 631 -8.48 -22.10 0.42
CA HIS A 631 -9.93 -22.14 0.64
C HIS A 631 -10.30 -23.45 1.31
N ILE A 632 -11.17 -23.36 2.31
CA ILE A 632 -11.76 -24.51 3.01
C ILE A 632 -13.27 -24.30 2.98
N ILE A 633 -13.97 -25.15 2.25
CA ILE A 633 -15.44 -25.08 2.08
C ILE A 633 -16.08 -26.42 2.39
N ASP A 634 -17.41 -26.44 2.40
CA ASP A 634 -18.21 -27.64 2.64
C ASP A 634 -17.80 -28.36 3.92
N PHE A 635 -17.57 -27.59 4.99
CA PHE A 635 -17.21 -28.10 6.30
C PHE A 635 -18.46 -28.61 7.03
N PHE A 636 -18.51 -29.93 7.25
CA PHE A 636 -19.60 -30.61 7.95
C PHE A 636 -19.08 -31.38 9.17
N ILE A 637 -19.95 -31.48 10.18
CA ILE A 637 -19.85 -32.51 11.23
C ILE A 637 -21.13 -33.33 11.23
N ASN A 638 -21.01 -34.62 10.93
CA ASN A 638 -22.13 -35.47 10.54
C ASN A 638 -22.92 -34.78 9.42
N ASP A 639 -24.18 -34.43 9.63
CA ASP A 639 -25.03 -33.75 8.65
C ASP A 639 -25.12 -32.22 8.87
N GLN A 640 -24.38 -31.67 9.84
CA GLN A 640 -24.43 -30.25 10.20
C GLN A 640 -23.40 -29.44 9.40
N GLU A 641 -23.89 -28.57 8.50
CA GLU A 641 -23.08 -27.62 7.73
C GLU A 641 -22.64 -26.43 8.59
N LEU A 642 -21.40 -25.97 8.41
CA LEU A 642 -20.92 -24.71 9.00
C LEU A 642 -21.90 -23.55 8.76
N GLY A 643 -22.24 -22.80 9.81
CA GLY A 643 -23.01 -21.56 9.76
C GLY A 643 -24.52 -21.73 9.54
N THR A 644 -25.02 -22.96 9.46
CA THR A 644 -26.45 -23.28 9.53
C THR A 644 -26.81 -23.75 10.94
N ASN A 645 -28.06 -23.61 11.38
CA ASN A 645 -28.51 -24.06 12.72
C ASN A 645 -27.54 -23.68 13.87
N ASP A 646 -27.09 -22.42 13.89
CA ASP A 646 -26.11 -21.87 14.85
C ASP A 646 -24.73 -22.57 14.87
N SER A 647 -24.43 -23.36 13.85
CA SER A 647 -23.28 -24.27 13.76
C SER A 647 -23.26 -25.28 14.91
N GLU A 648 -24.40 -25.85 15.31
CA GLU A 648 -24.48 -26.72 16.48
C GLU A 648 -24.78 -28.19 16.14
N VAL A 649 -24.03 -29.10 16.77
CA VAL A 649 -24.29 -30.54 16.79
C VAL A 649 -24.58 -30.96 18.23
N SER A 650 -25.74 -31.59 18.46
CA SER A 650 -26.08 -32.17 19.76
C SER A 650 -25.83 -33.68 19.79
N LEU A 651 -25.07 -34.15 20.79
CA LEU A 651 -24.79 -35.56 21.06
C LEU A 651 -25.35 -35.93 22.44
N GLU A 652 -26.08 -37.04 22.53
CA GLU A 652 -26.61 -37.52 23.83
C GLU A 652 -25.50 -37.97 24.79
N ARG A 653 -24.36 -38.43 24.26
CA ARG A 653 -23.19 -38.89 25.00
C ARG A 653 -21.93 -38.74 24.18
N ALA A 654 -20.78 -38.90 24.83
CA ALA A 654 -19.49 -38.96 24.14
C ALA A 654 -19.50 -40.03 23.02
N GLN A 655 -19.17 -39.62 21.80
CA GLN A 655 -19.12 -40.51 20.65
C GLN A 655 -18.25 -39.94 19.51
N PRO A 656 -17.75 -40.79 18.60
CA PRO A 656 -17.12 -40.33 17.37
C PRO A 656 -18.08 -39.52 16.50
N VAL A 657 -17.57 -38.45 15.91
CA VAL A 657 -18.24 -37.68 14.86
C VAL A 657 -17.45 -37.80 13.56
N GLN A 658 -18.15 -37.74 12.44
CA GLN A 658 -17.53 -37.63 11.13
C GLN A 658 -17.38 -36.17 10.74
N ILE A 659 -16.19 -35.80 10.29
CA ILE A 659 -15.88 -34.44 9.85
C ILE A 659 -15.44 -34.52 8.39
N THR A 660 -16.06 -33.70 7.53
CA THR A 660 -15.69 -33.61 6.12
C THR A 660 -15.52 -32.17 5.68
N ALA A 661 -14.66 -31.94 4.70
CA ALA A 661 -14.47 -30.64 4.05
C ALA A 661 -13.80 -30.81 2.70
N ARG A 662 -13.83 -29.75 1.89
CA ARG A 662 -13.00 -29.63 0.69
C ARG A 662 -12.01 -28.50 0.88
N ALA A 663 -10.76 -28.73 0.47
CA ALA A 663 -9.72 -27.72 0.52
C ALA A 663 -9.00 -27.58 -0.82
N ALA A 664 -8.72 -26.34 -1.20
CA ALA A 664 -7.89 -26.00 -2.35
C ALA A 664 -6.92 -24.90 -1.95
N ALA A 665 -5.72 -24.90 -2.51
CA ALA A 665 -4.74 -23.86 -2.29
C ALA A 665 -3.85 -23.69 -3.53
N TYR A 666 -3.19 -22.55 -3.68
CA TYR A 666 -2.29 -22.30 -4.81
C TYR A 666 -0.95 -21.72 -4.38
N LEU A 667 0.10 -22.50 -4.60
CA LEU A 667 1.50 -22.07 -4.54
C LEU A 667 2.14 -22.21 -5.92
N PRO A 668 3.17 -21.42 -6.28
CA PRO A 668 3.96 -21.73 -7.47
C PRO A 668 4.67 -23.08 -7.29
N LEU A 669 4.83 -23.83 -8.40
CA LEU A 669 5.45 -25.16 -8.39
C LEU A 669 6.86 -25.14 -7.80
N LYS A 670 7.64 -24.11 -8.17
CA LYS A 670 8.93 -23.80 -7.53
C LYS A 670 8.73 -22.58 -6.67
N GLN A 671 9.21 -22.65 -5.43
CA GLN A 671 9.26 -21.48 -4.56
C GLN A 671 10.19 -20.44 -5.19
N ASP A 672 9.68 -19.22 -5.38
CA ASP A 672 10.48 -18.10 -5.85
C ASP A 672 11.13 -17.37 -4.67
N GLU A 673 11.97 -16.38 -4.96
CA GLU A 673 12.68 -15.61 -3.93
C GLU A 673 11.72 -14.93 -2.93
N THR A 674 10.57 -14.45 -3.40
CA THR A 674 9.55 -13.81 -2.56
C THR A 674 8.93 -14.82 -1.61
N GLY A 675 8.55 -16.00 -2.12
CA GLY A 675 7.98 -17.08 -1.32
C GLY A 675 8.96 -17.61 -0.27
N ALA A 676 10.22 -17.83 -0.64
CA ALA A 676 11.27 -18.29 0.29
C ALA A 676 11.50 -17.29 1.42
N ARG A 677 11.48 -15.99 1.10
CA ARG A 677 11.63 -14.91 2.07
C ARG A 677 10.45 -14.87 3.04
N ILE A 678 9.21 -14.91 2.54
CA ILE A 678 8.01 -14.95 3.38
C ILE A 678 8.04 -16.17 4.31
N ALA A 679 8.40 -17.34 3.80
CA ALA A 679 8.49 -18.57 4.60
C ALA A 679 9.54 -18.47 5.72
N SER A 680 10.64 -17.73 5.51
CA SER A 680 11.71 -17.57 6.51
C SER A 680 11.44 -16.52 7.60
N LYS A 681 10.45 -15.64 7.40
CA LYS A 681 10.10 -14.58 8.36
C LYS A 681 9.50 -15.14 9.64
N LYS A 682 9.65 -14.44 10.77
CA LYS A 682 8.96 -14.83 12.02
C LYS A 682 7.46 -14.67 11.87
N MET A 683 6.68 -15.35 12.72
CA MET A 683 5.21 -15.27 12.69
C MET A 683 4.68 -13.86 12.98
N TYR A 684 5.49 -13.01 13.63
CA TYR A 684 5.15 -11.62 13.98
C TYR A 684 5.62 -10.58 12.96
N ASP A 685 6.06 -11.02 11.79
CA ASP A 685 6.55 -10.19 10.69
C ASP A 685 5.54 -10.28 9.51
N GLN A 686 5.08 -9.18 8.90
CA GLN A 686 4.22 -9.19 7.70
C GLN A 686 4.90 -9.88 6.47
N PRO A 687 4.12 -10.49 5.58
CA PRO A 687 2.69 -10.75 5.72
C PRO A 687 2.44 -11.74 6.88
N TYR A 688 1.51 -11.38 7.77
CA TYR A 688 1.23 -12.15 8.98
C TYR A 688 0.52 -13.46 8.59
N TRP A 689 -0.47 -13.33 7.71
CA TRP A 689 -1.19 -14.42 7.09
C TRP A 689 -0.70 -14.61 5.65
N HIS A 690 -0.14 -15.78 5.35
CA HIS A 690 0.32 -16.10 3.99
C HIS A 690 0.58 -17.60 3.79
N LEU A 691 0.14 -18.16 2.67
CA LEU A 691 0.28 -19.59 2.35
C LEU A 691 1.73 -20.10 2.29
N GLU A 692 2.67 -19.27 1.83
CA GLU A 692 4.10 -19.67 1.80
C GLU A 692 4.66 -20.04 3.19
N ARG A 693 4.09 -19.51 4.28
CA ARG A 693 4.46 -19.92 5.66
C ARG A 693 4.01 -21.34 6.00
N ALA A 694 2.98 -21.84 5.30
CA ALA A 694 2.44 -23.19 5.46
C ALA A 694 3.09 -24.19 4.50
N ARG A 695 4.01 -23.76 3.62
CA ARG A 695 4.70 -24.66 2.69
C ARG A 695 5.52 -25.68 3.45
N ILE A 696 5.33 -26.96 3.11
CA ILE A 696 6.15 -28.05 3.65
C ILE A 696 7.46 -28.12 2.86
N GLU A 697 8.54 -27.68 3.49
CA GLU A 697 9.89 -27.65 2.91
C GLU A 697 9.90 -26.96 1.53
N GLU A 698 10.55 -27.55 0.53
CA GLU A 698 10.57 -27.05 -0.86
C GLU A 698 9.41 -27.62 -1.71
N THR A 699 8.49 -28.38 -1.10
CA THR A 699 7.38 -29.01 -1.84
C THR A 699 6.27 -28.01 -2.16
N ARG A 700 5.30 -28.42 -2.98
CA ARG A 700 4.05 -27.68 -3.22
C ARG A 700 2.92 -28.13 -2.27
N LYS A 701 3.23 -28.71 -1.11
CA LYS A 701 2.24 -29.20 -0.15
C LYS A 701 2.04 -28.24 1.01
N VAL A 702 0.82 -28.21 1.54
CA VAL A 702 0.44 -27.45 2.73
C VAL A 702 -0.44 -28.30 3.66
N PRO A 703 -0.31 -28.15 4.99
CA PRO A 703 -1.10 -28.90 5.95
C PRO A 703 -2.50 -28.28 6.13
N VAL A 704 -3.52 -29.12 6.12
CA VAL A 704 -4.86 -28.81 6.63
C VAL A 704 -5.02 -29.47 8.00
N GLU A 705 -5.23 -28.66 9.03
CA GLU A 705 -5.28 -29.08 10.43
C GLU A 705 -6.72 -29.17 10.92
N LEU A 706 -7.07 -30.28 11.57
CA LEU A 706 -8.27 -30.42 12.37
C LEU A 706 -8.02 -29.85 13.76
N ILE A 707 -8.75 -28.79 14.11
CA ILE A 707 -8.65 -28.08 15.38
C ILE A 707 -9.82 -28.47 16.28
N VAL A 708 -9.51 -28.93 17.48
CA VAL A 708 -10.50 -29.17 18.54
C VAL A 708 -10.07 -28.43 19.79
N ASN A 709 -10.91 -27.52 20.28
CA ASN A 709 -10.63 -26.70 21.47
C ASN A 709 -9.29 -25.93 21.42
N GLY A 710 -8.88 -25.54 20.21
CA GLY A 710 -7.67 -24.77 19.93
C GLY A 710 -6.43 -25.62 19.63
N ILE A 711 -6.54 -26.95 19.73
CA ILE A 711 -5.42 -27.87 19.51
C ILE A 711 -5.55 -28.53 18.14
N SER A 712 -4.45 -28.56 17.37
CA SER A 712 -4.33 -29.40 16.17
C SER A 712 -4.25 -30.87 16.59
N VAL A 713 -5.33 -31.63 16.34
CA VAL A 713 -5.45 -33.04 16.76
C VAL A 713 -5.15 -34.02 15.63
N GLU A 714 -5.25 -33.58 14.38
CA GLU A 714 -4.92 -34.36 13.18
C GLU A 714 -4.58 -33.41 12.02
N THR A 715 -3.69 -33.84 11.12
CA THR A 715 -3.27 -33.06 9.94
C THR A 715 -3.36 -33.90 8.67
N ARG A 716 -3.79 -33.27 7.57
CA ARG A 716 -3.79 -33.84 6.22
C ARG A 716 -3.09 -32.89 5.26
N ASP A 717 -2.09 -33.38 4.54
CA ASP A 717 -1.39 -32.57 3.54
C ASP A 717 -2.16 -32.59 2.22
N ILE A 718 -2.33 -31.41 1.62
CA ILE A 718 -2.88 -31.25 0.26
C ILE A 718 -1.82 -30.68 -0.67
N VAL A 719 -1.95 -30.92 -1.98
CA VAL A 719 -1.14 -30.24 -2.98
C VAL A 719 -1.77 -28.89 -3.28
N ALA A 720 -0.99 -27.81 -3.16
CA ALA A 720 -1.42 -26.44 -3.43
C ALA A 720 -1.32 -26.11 -4.93
N ASP A 721 -2.03 -26.88 -5.77
CA ASP A 721 -2.04 -26.72 -7.22
C ASP A 721 -3.28 -26.06 -7.82
N GLY A 722 -4.24 -25.70 -6.97
CA GLY A 722 -5.53 -25.14 -7.34
C GLY A 722 -6.66 -26.17 -7.40
N GLU A 723 -6.37 -27.47 -7.28
CA GLU A 723 -7.38 -28.52 -7.32
C GLU A 723 -8.05 -28.75 -5.95
N TRP A 724 -9.30 -29.20 -5.98
CA TRP A 724 -10.06 -29.55 -4.77
C TRP A 724 -9.62 -30.90 -4.20
N ASN A 725 -9.35 -30.93 -2.90
CA ASN A 725 -9.02 -32.13 -2.14
C ASN A 725 -10.16 -32.43 -1.16
N GLU A 726 -10.74 -33.63 -1.25
CA GLU A 726 -11.73 -34.14 -0.30
C GLU A 726 -11.04 -34.58 0.98
N LEU A 727 -11.50 -34.07 2.12
CA LEU A 727 -10.94 -34.36 3.44
C LEU A 727 -11.99 -35.07 4.30
N SER A 728 -11.55 -36.09 5.03
CA SER A 728 -12.38 -36.79 6.01
C SER A 728 -11.56 -37.10 7.25
N PHE A 729 -12.18 -36.85 8.41
CA PHE A 729 -11.63 -37.14 9.72
C PHE A 729 -12.71 -37.82 10.57
N THR A 730 -12.28 -38.65 11.52
CA THR A 730 -13.15 -39.21 12.55
C THR A 730 -12.58 -38.84 13.90
N TYR A 731 -13.33 -38.08 14.70
CA TYR A 731 -12.85 -37.60 16.00
C TYR A 731 -13.76 -38.05 17.17
N PRO A 732 -13.22 -38.70 18.22
CA PRO A 732 -13.99 -39.16 19.37
C PRO A 732 -14.25 -38.02 20.37
N VAL A 733 -15.36 -37.29 20.21
CA VAL A 733 -15.74 -36.18 21.10
C VAL A 733 -16.10 -36.71 22.49
N GLN A 734 -15.30 -36.34 23.49
CA GLN A 734 -15.49 -36.77 24.89
C GLN A 734 -16.35 -35.82 25.73
N GLN A 735 -16.31 -34.53 25.39
CA GLN A 735 -17.01 -33.45 26.10
C GLN A 735 -17.43 -32.37 25.10
N SER A 736 -18.34 -31.48 25.51
CA SER A 736 -18.74 -30.35 24.68
C SER A 736 -17.52 -29.56 24.22
N SER A 737 -17.38 -29.40 22.91
CA SER A 737 -16.17 -28.88 22.26
C SER A 737 -16.55 -28.01 21.07
N TRP A 738 -15.62 -27.19 20.61
CA TRP A 738 -15.72 -26.56 19.30
C TRP A 738 -14.67 -27.18 18.36
N VAL A 739 -15.03 -27.26 17.09
CA VAL A 739 -14.24 -27.93 16.04
C VAL A 739 -14.13 -27.00 14.84
N ALA A 740 -12.92 -26.84 14.31
CA ALA A 740 -12.64 -26.03 13.13
C ALA A 740 -11.55 -26.68 12.27
N LEU A 741 -11.39 -26.17 11.05
CA LEU A 741 -10.28 -26.49 10.14
C LEU A 741 -9.47 -25.23 9.84
N ARG A 742 -8.15 -25.39 9.64
CA ARG A 742 -7.26 -24.30 9.19
C ARG A 742 -6.11 -24.79 8.32
N ILE A 743 -5.60 -23.89 7.48
CA ILE A 743 -4.26 -23.98 6.89
C ILE A 743 -3.48 -22.86 7.54
N TYR A 744 -2.61 -23.17 8.50
CA TYR A 744 -2.03 -22.14 9.37
C TYR A 744 -0.78 -21.51 8.75
N PRO A 745 -0.67 -20.17 8.64
CA PRO A 745 -1.62 -19.10 8.99
C PRO A 745 -2.30 -18.48 7.74
N SER A 746 -2.69 -19.25 6.72
CA SER A 746 -3.30 -18.73 5.49
C SER A 746 -4.83 -18.68 5.54
N ALA A 747 -5.49 -19.66 6.16
CA ALA A 747 -6.95 -19.73 6.25
C ALA A 747 -7.43 -20.39 7.54
N HIS A 748 -8.59 -19.94 8.05
CA HIS A 748 -9.25 -20.49 9.24
C HIS A 748 -10.78 -20.45 9.09
N THR A 749 -11.44 -21.60 9.28
CA THR A 749 -12.91 -21.69 9.28
C THR A 749 -13.53 -21.17 10.57
N ASN A 750 -14.78 -20.72 10.53
CA ASN A 750 -15.55 -20.59 11.76
C ASN A 750 -15.82 -21.97 12.39
N PRO A 751 -16.05 -22.06 13.71
CA PRO A 751 -16.22 -23.35 14.37
C PRO A 751 -17.65 -23.92 14.23
N ILE A 752 -17.73 -25.25 14.21
CA ILE A 752 -18.94 -26.02 14.56
C ILE A 752 -18.84 -26.42 16.04
N PHE A 753 -19.89 -26.14 16.80
CA PHE A 753 -20.01 -26.40 18.23
C PHE A 753 -20.68 -27.75 18.46
N VAL A 754 -19.98 -28.67 19.11
CA VAL A 754 -20.50 -30.00 19.45
C VAL A 754 -20.85 -30.00 20.93
N LEU A 755 -22.13 -30.09 21.27
CA LEU A 755 -22.61 -30.19 22.64
C LEU A 755 -22.84 -31.65 23.02
N VAL A 756 -22.30 -32.07 24.16
CA VAL A 756 -22.47 -33.43 24.69
C VAL A 756 -23.36 -33.36 25.93
N ASP A 757 -24.42 -34.17 25.97
CA ASP A 757 -25.34 -34.29 27.11
C ASP A 757 -25.95 -32.92 27.50
N GLY A 758 -26.22 -32.07 26.50
CA GLY A 758 -26.75 -30.72 26.67
C GLY A 758 -25.85 -29.75 27.47
N LYS A 759 -24.60 -30.14 27.77
CA LYS A 759 -23.69 -29.31 28.57
C LYS A 759 -23.05 -28.21 27.72
N PRO A 760 -22.83 -27.02 28.28
CA PRO A 760 -22.12 -25.97 27.58
C PRO A 760 -20.64 -26.34 27.39
N ILE A 761 -19.97 -25.71 26.43
CA ILE A 761 -18.52 -25.88 26.24
C ILE A 761 -17.78 -25.30 27.45
N ARG A 762 -17.06 -26.17 28.14
CA ARG A 762 -16.16 -25.87 29.26
C ARG A 762 -14.85 -26.61 29.03
N ALA A 763 -14.27 -26.41 27.85
CA ALA A 763 -13.22 -27.27 27.32
C ALA A 763 -11.92 -27.21 28.14
N SER A 764 -11.65 -26.08 28.81
CA SER A 764 -10.38 -25.86 29.51
C SER A 764 -10.55 -24.92 30.71
N LYS A 765 -10.37 -25.46 31.93
CA LYS A 765 -10.36 -24.66 33.17
C LYS A 765 -9.24 -23.61 33.13
N ARG A 766 -8.07 -23.99 32.61
CA ARG A 766 -6.93 -23.11 32.44
C ARG A 766 -7.24 -21.93 31.49
N SER A 767 -8.07 -22.15 30.47
CA SER A 767 -8.56 -21.06 29.59
C SER A 767 -9.52 -20.13 30.33
N ALA A 768 -10.42 -20.67 31.15
CA ALA A 768 -11.33 -19.86 31.96
C ALA A 768 -10.57 -19.00 32.99
N GLU A 769 -9.56 -19.58 33.66
CA GLU A 769 -8.66 -18.85 34.57
C GLU A 769 -7.83 -17.79 33.84
N TRP A 770 -7.36 -18.09 32.62
CA TRP A 770 -6.68 -17.11 31.78
C TRP A 770 -7.60 -15.96 31.41
N CYS A 771 -8.84 -16.23 30.96
CA CYS A 771 -9.82 -15.21 30.63
C CYS A 771 -10.12 -14.32 31.84
N ARG A 772 -10.31 -14.92 33.02
CA ARG A 772 -10.54 -14.18 34.26
C ARG A 772 -9.39 -13.23 34.60
N ARG A 773 -8.14 -13.66 34.42
CA ARG A 773 -6.96 -12.79 34.62
C ARG A 773 -6.83 -11.73 33.52
N ALA A 774 -7.20 -12.06 32.28
CA ALA A 774 -7.21 -11.11 31.16
C ALA A 774 -8.19 -9.95 31.40
N VAL A 775 -9.33 -10.18 32.06
CA VAL A 775 -10.23 -9.09 32.51
C VAL A 775 -9.52 -8.12 33.46
N ASP A 776 -8.73 -8.62 34.42
CA ASP A 776 -7.99 -7.75 35.36
C ASP A 776 -6.82 -7.03 34.69
N GLN A 777 -6.13 -7.69 33.76
CA GLN A 777 -5.09 -7.06 32.96
C GLN A 777 -5.67 -5.96 32.08
N CYS A 778 -6.80 -6.22 31.41
CA CYS A 778 -7.50 -5.23 30.61
C CYS A 778 -7.93 -4.02 31.47
N TRP A 779 -8.52 -4.27 32.65
CA TRP A 779 -8.89 -3.19 33.57
C TRP A 779 -7.69 -2.33 33.94
N THR A 780 -6.59 -2.96 34.34
CA THR A 780 -5.34 -2.28 34.72
C THR A 780 -4.82 -1.37 33.61
N MET A 781 -4.87 -1.84 32.37
CA MET A 781 -4.34 -1.10 31.23
C MET A 781 -5.27 0.00 30.72
N LYS A 782 -6.59 -0.20 30.81
CA LYS A 782 -7.58 0.67 30.14
C LYS A 782 -8.24 1.67 31.06
N TYR A 783 -8.47 1.32 32.32
CA TYR A 783 -9.13 2.18 33.31
C TYR A 783 -8.59 3.62 33.39
N PRO A 784 -7.27 3.88 33.37
CA PRO A 784 -6.75 5.24 33.50
C PRO A 784 -7.21 6.20 32.40
N LEU A 785 -7.56 5.67 31.22
CA LEU A 785 -7.94 6.44 30.04
C LEU A 785 -9.46 6.59 29.88
N ILE A 786 -10.25 5.81 30.63
CA ILE A 786 -11.71 5.97 30.71
C ILE A 786 -12.03 7.27 31.45
N ARG A 787 -12.95 8.07 30.90
CA ARG A 787 -13.46 9.32 31.46
C ARG A 787 -14.04 9.13 32.85
N GLU A 788 -13.84 10.14 33.69
CA GLU A 788 -14.21 10.07 35.10
C GLU A 788 -15.69 9.73 35.32
N GLU A 789 -16.57 10.36 34.55
CA GLU A 789 -18.02 10.17 34.60
C GLU A 789 -18.49 8.79 34.08
N GLU A 790 -17.67 8.09 33.29
CA GLU A 790 -17.98 6.78 32.71
C GLU A 790 -17.42 5.60 33.54
N ARG A 791 -16.44 5.86 34.41
CA ARG A 791 -15.71 4.83 35.18
C ARG A 791 -16.60 3.93 36.01
N ALA A 792 -17.63 4.46 36.65
CA ALA A 792 -18.52 3.65 37.49
C ALA A 792 -19.31 2.61 36.67
N ALA A 793 -19.78 3.00 35.47
CA ALA A 793 -20.47 2.10 34.56
C ALA A 793 -19.51 1.06 33.95
N ALA A 794 -18.28 1.48 33.62
CA ALA A 794 -17.22 0.59 33.17
C ALA A 794 -16.87 -0.45 34.24
N GLU A 795 -16.61 -0.01 35.48
CA GLU A 795 -16.25 -0.90 36.59
C GLU A 795 -17.33 -1.96 36.86
N ALA A 796 -18.61 -1.55 36.86
CA ALA A 796 -19.73 -2.48 37.02
C ALA A 796 -19.75 -3.56 35.93
N THR A 797 -19.45 -3.19 34.69
CA THR A 797 -19.37 -4.11 33.55
C THR A 797 -18.20 -5.08 33.69
N TYR A 798 -17.02 -4.58 34.04
CA TYR A 798 -15.85 -5.44 34.29
C TYR A 798 -16.12 -6.40 35.44
N ASN A 799 -16.77 -5.96 36.52
CA ASN A 799 -17.16 -6.84 37.63
C ASN A 799 -18.13 -7.95 37.19
N LYS A 800 -19.11 -7.63 36.35
CA LYS A 800 -19.99 -8.64 35.77
C LYS A 800 -19.22 -9.65 34.91
N ALA A 801 -18.23 -9.21 34.12
CA ALA A 801 -17.37 -10.11 33.36
C ALA A 801 -16.56 -11.05 34.30
N ARG A 802 -16.02 -10.52 35.41
CA ARG A 802 -15.35 -11.33 36.45
C ARG A 802 -16.26 -12.43 36.98
N GLU A 803 -17.49 -12.08 37.37
CA GLU A 803 -18.48 -13.03 37.89
C GLU A 803 -18.82 -14.14 36.89
N VAL A 804 -18.95 -13.78 35.60
CA VAL A 804 -19.20 -14.74 34.52
C VAL A 804 -18.05 -15.75 34.42
N TYR A 805 -16.80 -15.30 34.36
CA TYR A 805 -15.65 -16.21 34.29
C TYR A 805 -15.46 -17.01 35.57
N ASP A 806 -15.67 -16.41 36.75
CA ASP A 806 -15.59 -17.13 38.03
C ASP A 806 -16.64 -18.26 38.10
N ARG A 807 -17.84 -18.04 37.54
CA ARG A 807 -18.85 -19.09 37.38
C ARG A 807 -18.38 -20.18 36.42
N ILE A 808 -17.85 -19.83 35.25
CA ILE A 808 -17.34 -20.78 34.26
C ILE A 808 -16.20 -21.65 34.85
N ILE A 809 -15.31 -21.05 35.64
CA ILE A 809 -14.23 -21.78 36.34
C ILE A 809 -14.80 -22.84 37.31
N ARG A 810 -15.89 -22.52 38.04
CA ARG A 810 -16.57 -23.46 38.94
C ARG A 810 -17.32 -24.56 38.20
N GLU A 811 -17.90 -24.24 37.05
CA GLU A 811 -18.63 -25.20 36.19
C GLU A 811 -17.68 -26.14 35.44
N THR A 812 -16.42 -25.73 35.23
CA THR A 812 -15.44 -26.56 34.52
C THR A 812 -14.88 -27.63 35.45
N LEU A 813 -15.05 -28.90 35.06
CA LEU A 813 -14.49 -30.03 35.80
C LEU A 813 -12.96 -29.93 35.83
N ASN A 814 -12.35 -30.34 36.95
CA ASN A 814 -10.90 -30.55 36.99
C ASN A 814 -10.61 -31.78 36.12
N ASN A 815 -10.23 -31.56 34.86
CA ASN A 815 -9.68 -32.61 34.00
C ASN A 815 -8.25 -32.92 34.41
#